data_AF-A0A2H0Z860-F1
#
_entry.id   AF-A0A2H0Z860-F1
#
_cell.length_a   1.000
_cell.length_b   1.000
_cell.length_c   1.000
_cell.angle_alpha   90.00
_cell.angle_beta   90.00
_cell.angle_gamma   90.00
#
_symmetry.space_group_name_H-M   'P 1'
#
loop_
_entity.id
_entity.type
_entity.pdbx_description
1 polymer ?
#
loop_
_entity_poly.entity_id
_entity_poly.type
_entity_poly.pdbx_seq_one_letter_code
_entity_poly.pdbx_strand_id
1 'polypeptide(L)'
;SGGSGNFAAMRGRAKKSEMLSEEKAMAPQAAAAEGASFADKSSDSAVRREAAAEMGQVQARKDFSETALFRPQLAIKNGRGSFSFRMPERLTSWKISGYAITPDVKRGLMSFEAVTKKDLMVRVEMPRFFREKDAGRIKAIVSNETDSEMSGELLLSVERNGDRTYSELGLAEADLLKSFSVKPRSVFTGTWEITAPSGVTVYDVKAVARSGAKTDAEVRTLPILPSRQRLIKTSFVSLDGNAKKTLEIKELKKADPSRENESMTLQIDPQLALTVINSMPLLIRYPHECTEQLVNRYTPLAIVNSFYKKYPALREAVKKIPKRTTLTRAWDREDPLRLMTLMETPWENVSKGRESYYPVIDLFNAKFVAAQAREALEKLKTYQLSDGSFPWFPGGRPSLHMTLYALESFAEASKYGVAVDEGMAKRAIAYVNSEIPRHMKPDEASTSYILYAAYVLTSFPKTWSETAQSFKMAKLWADYADKNSRAMTPFGKAYAAWIYFRLNEKDKAYSYLDRAMDGSREDEDAGLYWTPEKISWLWYNDTVEKHAFILRTLQTLRPKDKRIEPMLKWLLFNRKGNEWKSTKATAAAIYSILDIMKNRGALDKPDNYSASWGGEKYAVTAEPFDWLAKPFRFVKTGKDIDKKDSQAVVEKEGPGFGFASLTLIFTTDRPAEASGPGIMELGRKYFLRYKEGDDYRLKPLALGETVKVGDQLEIQLTVKTKSQFEYVHLKDPKPAGFEAEELKSGWKWEQLSRYEEPRDSLTNFFMDWLPHGEYVLKYRLKATTPGKYRIGSALMQSMYAPEFSAYSDGMEIKVIEE
;
A
#
# COMPACT_ATOMS: atom_id res chain seq x y z
N SER A 1 13.06 54.73 35.57
CA SER A 1 12.15 54.63 34.42
C SER A 1 11.32 53.36 34.55
N GLY A 2 10.06 53.55 34.96
CA GLY A 2 8.89 52.67 34.82
C GLY A 2 9.00 51.17 35.06
N GLY A 3 8.64 50.72 36.26
CA GLY A 3 8.20 49.36 36.56
C GLY A 3 6.80 49.35 37.23
N SER A 4 6.27 48.14 37.44
CA SER A 4 5.04 47.77 38.19
C SER A 4 3.68 48.04 37.51
N GLY A 5 2.63 47.25 37.71
CA GLY A 5 2.41 46.27 38.77
C GLY A 5 1.25 45.30 38.50
N ASN A 6 1.14 44.37 39.44
CA ASN A 6 0.22 43.24 39.54
C ASN A 6 -0.48 43.35 40.91
N PHE A 7 -1.68 42.75 41.07
CA PHE A 7 -2.49 42.61 42.31
C PHE A 7 -3.15 43.91 42.85
N ALA A 8 -4.31 43.93 43.53
CA ALA A 8 -5.00 42.92 44.34
C ALA A 8 -6.52 43.19 44.49
N ALA A 9 -7.20 42.17 45.00
CA ALA A 9 -8.61 42.09 45.38
C ALA A 9 -9.00 42.91 46.64
N MET A 10 -10.30 43.21 46.81
CA MET A 10 -10.98 43.12 48.13
C MET A 10 -12.52 43.09 48.04
N ARG A 11 -13.08 42.02 48.63
CA ARG A 11 -14.20 41.93 49.60
C ARG A 11 -15.46 42.81 49.45
N GLY A 12 -16.63 42.16 49.54
CA GLY A 12 -17.87 42.79 50.01
C GLY A 12 -19.08 41.85 50.00
N ARG A 13 -19.35 41.18 51.12
CA ARG A 13 -20.58 40.41 51.40
C ARG A 13 -21.53 41.33 52.17
N ALA A 14 -22.84 41.28 51.85
CA ALA A 14 -23.99 41.17 52.79
C ALA A 14 -25.18 42.13 52.54
N LYS A 15 -26.36 41.47 52.50
CA LYS A 15 -27.67 41.80 53.11
C LYS A 15 -28.64 42.80 52.44
N LYS A 16 -29.88 42.28 52.23
CA LYS A 16 -31.23 42.77 52.65
C LYS A 16 -31.50 44.29 52.52
N SER A 17 -32.62 44.79 52.03
CA SER A 17 -34.02 44.32 52.05
C SER A 17 -34.92 45.31 51.26
N GLU A 18 -36.05 44.79 50.79
CA GLU A 18 -37.42 45.34 50.63
C GLU A 18 -37.70 46.87 50.57
N MET A 19 -38.57 47.27 49.62
CA MET A 19 -39.90 47.87 49.87
C MET A 19 -40.67 48.09 48.55
N LEU A 20 -41.84 47.44 48.38
CA LEU A 20 -43.23 48.00 48.30
C LEU A 20 -43.61 48.52 46.89
N SER A 21 -44.81 48.33 46.34
CA SER A 21 -46.16 47.92 46.77
C SER A 21 -46.93 47.49 45.48
N GLU A 22 -48.07 46.79 45.43
CA GLU A 22 -49.36 46.88 46.17
C GLU A 22 -50.21 45.62 45.79
N GLU A 23 -50.67 44.80 46.77
CA GLU A 23 -52.08 44.50 47.16
C GLU A 23 -53.06 44.12 46.02
N LYS A 24 -53.92 43.08 46.07
CA LYS A 24 -54.67 42.31 47.12
C LYS A 24 -55.30 41.08 46.37
N ALA A 25 -55.79 39.96 46.91
CA ALA A 25 -56.06 39.44 48.26
C ALA A 25 -56.39 37.92 48.19
N MET A 26 -56.16 37.23 49.33
CA MET A 26 -56.86 36.05 49.89
C MET A 26 -56.99 34.72 49.12
N ALA A 27 -56.33 33.69 49.67
CA ALA A 27 -56.72 32.28 49.59
C ALA A 27 -57.69 31.91 50.74
N PRO A 28 -58.37 30.75 50.68
CA PRO A 28 -57.82 29.62 51.44
C PRO A 28 -57.96 28.23 50.77
N GLN A 29 -57.18 27.29 51.32
CA GLN A 29 -57.01 25.89 50.96
C GLN A 29 -58.23 24.97 51.23
N ALA A 30 -58.32 23.96 50.35
CA ALA A 30 -58.61 22.53 50.57
C ALA A 30 -60.00 22.05 51.04
N ALA A 31 -60.68 21.34 50.13
CA ALA A 31 -61.45 20.12 50.43
C ALA A 31 -61.44 19.21 49.19
N ALA A 32 -61.20 17.91 49.40
CA ALA A 32 -61.07 16.88 48.37
C ALA A 32 -62.42 16.35 47.88
N ALA A 33 -62.54 16.10 46.57
CA ALA A 33 -63.38 15.04 45.99
C ALA A 33 -62.96 14.78 44.52
N GLU A 34 -62.85 13.50 44.20
CA GLU A 34 -62.39 12.89 42.95
C GLU A 34 -63.29 13.14 41.73
N GLY A 35 -62.72 12.99 40.52
CA GLY A 35 -63.46 12.50 39.35
C GLY A 35 -63.21 13.21 38.00
N ALA A 36 -62.43 12.56 37.13
CA ALA A 36 -62.23 12.81 35.67
C ALA A 36 -61.36 14.03 35.28
N SER A 37 -60.38 13.98 34.36
CA SER A 37 -60.02 12.97 33.36
C SER A 37 -58.49 12.80 33.26
N PHE A 38 -58.02 11.57 33.41
CA PHE A 38 -56.68 11.10 33.01
C PHE A 38 -56.75 10.27 31.72
N ALA A 39 -57.80 10.47 30.91
CA ALA A 39 -58.14 9.60 29.79
C ALA A 39 -57.57 10.02 28.43
N ASP A 40 -56.87 11.17 28.31
CA ASP A 40 -56.61 11.78 27.00
C ASP A 40 -55.15 11.76 26.51
N LYS A 41 -54.25 11.05 27.20
CA LYS A 41 -52.87 10.80 26.71
C LYS A 41 -52.64 9.38 26.20
N SER A 42 -53.45 8.41 26.62
CA SER A 42 -53.34 7.02 26.14
C SER A 42 -54.02 6.83 24.78
N SER A 43 -55.12 7.54 24.52
CA SER A 43 -55.87 7.54 23.24
C SER A 43 -55.02 8.05 22.08
N ASP A 44 -54.36 9.21 22.23
CA ASP A 44 -53.48 9.81 21.19
C ASP A 44 -52.29 8.88 20.86
N SER A 45 -51.74 8.17 21.86
CA SER A 45 -50.64 7.21 21.65
C SER A 45 -51.05 5.93 20.90
N ALA A 46 -52.31 5.50 21.04
CA ALA A 46 -52.84 4.32 20.38
C ALA A 46 -53.21 4.64 18.91
N VAL A 47 -53.85 5.79 18.69
CA VAL A 47 -54.22 6.29 17.35
C VAL A 47 -52.97 6.55 16.50
N ARG A 48 -51.92 7.15 17.06
CA ARG A 48 -50.64 7.34 16.34
C ARG A 48 -49.95 6.02 15.99
N ARG A 49 -50.06 5.00 16.85
CA ARG A 49 -49.50 3.66 16.58
C ARG A 49 -50.23 2.95 15.44
N GLU A 50 -51.55 3.07 15.40
CA GLU A 50 -52.36 2.50 14.33
C GLU A 50 -52.12 3.22 12.99
N ALA A 51 -52.05 4.55 12.99
CA ALA A 51 -51.70 5.34 11.81
C ALA A 51 -50.29 5.01 11.28
N ALA A 52 -49.30 4.86 12.16
CA ALA A 52 -47.94 4.43 11.78
C ALA A 52 -47.91 3.00 11.22
N ALA A 53 -48.75 2.09 11.74
CA ALA A 53 -48.85 0.72 11.23
C ALA A 53 -49.44 0.67 9.82
N GLU A 54 -50.53 1.40 9.55
CA GLU A 54 -51.14 1.51 8.22
C GLU A 54 -50.17 2.15 7.21
N MET A 55 -49.56 3.28 7.58
CA MET A 55 -48.59 3.96 6.71
C MET A 55 -47.36 3.10 6.41
N GLY A 56 -46.97 2.23 7.35
CA GLY A 56 -45.86 1.29 7.16
C GLY A 56 -46.07 0.30 6.01
N GLN A 57 -47.32 0.05 5.59
CA GLN A 57 -47.69 -0.84 4.48
C GLN A 57 -47.62 -0.17 3.10
N VAL A 58 -47.45 1.16 3.03
CA VAL A 58 -47.32 1.88 1.76
C VAL A 58 -46.12 1.36 0.99
N GLN A 59 -46.33 0.97 -0.27
CA GLN A 59 -45.28 0.44 -1.12
C GLN A 59 -44.30 1.55 -1.51
N ALA A 60 -43.04 1.38 -1.12
CA ALA A 60 -41.98 2.30 -1.51
C ALA A 60 -41.59 2.15 -2.98
N ARG A 61 -41.12 3.25 -3.56
CA ARG A 61 -40.50 3.29 -4.88
C ARG A 61 -39.26 2.39 -4.90
N LYS A 62 -39.06 1.63 -5.99
CA LYS A 62 -38.02 0.60 -6.13
C LYS A 62 -37.06 0.85 -7.29
N ASP A 63 -37.52 1.44 -8.40
CA ASP A 63 -36.68 1.66 -9.58
C ASP A 63 -36.10 3.09 -9.60
N PHE A 64 -34.88 3.25 -9.09
CA PHE A 64 -34.16 4.53 -9.06
C PHE A 64 -33.08 4.65 -10.15
N SER A 65 -33.18 3.86 -11.24
CA SER A 65 -32.23 3.87 -12.36
C SER A 65 -31.92 5.30 -12.84
N GLU A 66 -30.66 5.61 -13.13
CA GLU A 66 -30.24 6.96 -13.57
C GLU A 66 -30.34 7.15 -15.09
N THR A 67 -30.41 6.05 -15.84
CA THR A 67 -30.69 6.04 -17.27
C THR A 67 -32.03 5.36 -17.50
N ALA A 68 -33.03 6.14 -17.91
CA ALA A 68 -34.38 5.63 -18.13
C ALA A 68 -34.48 4.68 -19.34
N LEU A 69 -33.71 4.96 -20.40
CA LEU A 69 -33.68 4.16 -21.62
C LEU A 69 -32.40 4.43 -22.41
N PHE A 70 -31.75 3.38 -22.90
CA PHE A 70 -30.76 3.46 -23.97
C PHE A 70 -31.15 2.51 -25.11
N ARG A 71 -31.44 3.07 -26.29
CA ARG A 71 -31.75 2.31 -27.50
C ARG A 71 -30.77 2.72 -28.61
N PRO A 72 -29.78 1.88 -28.94
CA PRO A 72 -28.75 2.26 -29.91
C PRO A 72 -29.31 2.38 -31.35
N GLN A 73 -30.43 1.73 -31.63
CA GLN A 73 -31.11 1.77 -32.93
C GLN A 73 -32.62 1.93 -32.71
N LEU A 74 -33.22 2.82 -33.50
CA LEU A 74 -34.67 2.98 -33.60
C LEU A 74 -35.04 2.98 -35.09
N ALA A 75 -35.89 2.03 -35.50
CA ALA A 75 -36.32 1.95 -36.88
C ALA A 75 -37.23 3.14 -37.22
N ILE A 76 -36.90 3.86 -38.30
CA ILE A 76 -37.70 4.96 -38.82
C ILE A 76 -38.33 4.50 -40.13
N LYS A 77 -39.66 4.49 -40.18
CA LYS A 77 -40.43 4.19 -41.40
C LYS A 77 -41.20 5.45 -41.80
N ASN A 78 -41.08 5.87 -43.06
CA ASN A 78 -41.74 7.07 -43.60
C ASN A 78 -41.48 8.33 -42.74
N GLY A 79 -40.24 8.51 -42.28
CA GLY A 79 -39.84 9.65 -41.45
C GLY A 79 -40.34 9.63 -40.00
N ARG A 80 -40.97 8.54 -39.54
CA ARG A 80 -41.45 8.40 -38.15
C ARG A 80 -40.88 7.16 -37.49
N GLY A 81 -40.41 7.32 -36.24
CA GLY A 81 -40.03 6.23 -35.34
C GLY A 81 -40.74 6.43 -34.01
N SER A 82 -41.40 5.41 -33.49
CA SER A 82 -42.06 5.43 -32.19
C SER A 82 -41.45 4.41 -31.25
N PHE A 83 -41.43 4.72 -29.96
CA PHE A 83 -41.01 3.80 -28.91
C PHE A 83 -41.83 4.07 -27.65
N SER A 84 -41.99 3.03 -26.84
CA SER A 84 -42.63 3.10 -25.53
C SER A 84 -41.79 2.33 -24.53
N PHE A 85 -41.70 2.82 -23.31
CA PHE A 85 -41.02 2.14 -22.23
C PHE A 85 -41.64 2.59 -20.90
N ARG A 86 -41.46 1.78 -19.86
CA ARG A 86 -41.87 2.14 -18.50
C ARG A 86 -40.80 3.05 -17.90
N MET A 87 -41.20 4.23 -17.43
CA MET A 87 -40.27 5.14 -16.74
C MET A 87 -39.81 4.54 -15.41
N PRO A 88 -38.54 4.78 -15.03
CA PRO A 88 -38.11 4.56 -13.65
C PRO A 88 -38.96 5.38 -12.67
N GLU A 89 -39.01 4.92 -11.43
CA GLU A 89 -39.79 5.53 -10.35
C GLU A 89 -39.06 6.73 -9.70
N ARG A 90 -37.89 7.11 -10.24
CA ARG A 90 -37.19 8.34 -9.86
C ARG A 90 -38.01 9.56 -10.30
N LEU A 91 -38.36 10.40 -9.33
CA LEU A 91 -39.11 11.64 -9.54
C LEU A 91 -38.11 12.76 -9.89
N THR A 92 -37.91 12.99 -11.18
CA THR A 92 -36.88 13.89 -11.72
C THR A 92 -37.25 14.39 -13.12
N SER A 93 -36.45 15.30 -13.68
CA SER A 93 -36.49 15.64 -15.09
C SER A 93 -35.51 14.77 -15.88
N TRP A 94 -35.98 14.25 -17.00
CA TRP A 94 -35.26 13.37 -17.90
C TRP A 94 -34.92 14.12 -19.17
N LYS A 95 -33.63 14.20 -19.48
CA LYS A 95 -33.17 14.67 -20.78
C LYS A 95 -33.18 13.51 -21.77
N ILE A 96 -34.10 13.57 -22.74
CA ILE A 96 -34.13 12.66 -23.87
C ILE A 96 -33.26 13.26 -24.96
N SER A 97 -32.34 12.46 -25.50
CA SER A 97 -31.45 12.86 -26.61
C SER A 97 -31.52 11.82 -27.72
N GLY A 98 -31.61 12.28 -28.97
CA GLY A 98 -31.67 11.43 -30.15
C GLY A 98 -30.72 11.90 -31.23
N TYR A 99 -30.13 10.94 -31.94
CA TYR A 99 -29.30 11.16 -33.11
C TYR A 99 -29.87 10.39 -34.29
N ALA A 100 -30.02 11.06 -35.43
CA ALA A 100 -30.47 10.44 -36.67
C ALA A 100 -29.35 10.55 -37.72
N ILE A 101 -29.12 9.46 -38.44
CA ILE A 101 -28.23 9.42 -39.61
C ILE A 101 -28.93 8.68 -40.75
N THR A 102 -28.88 9.24 -41.96
CA THR A 102 -29.40 8.60 -43.17
C THR A 102 -28.28 7.86 -43.92
N PRO A 103 -28.62 6.95 -44.86
CA PRO A 103 -27.60 6.26 -45.68
C PRO A 103 -26.70 7.21 -46.49
N ASP A 104 -27.19 8.40 -46.88
CA ASP A 104 -26.42 9.47 -47.52
C ASP A 104 -25.72 10.39 -46.51
N VAL A 105 -25.54 9.94 -45.26
CA VAL A 105 -24.75 10.58 -44.19
C VAL A 105 -25.29 11.96 -43.75
N LYS A 106 -26.57 12.26 -44.02
CA LYS A 106 -27.22 13.42 -43.40
C LYS A 106 -27.44 13.13 -41.92
N ARG A 107 -27.21 14.14 -41.07
CA ARG A 107 -27.27 14.01 -39.61
C ARG A 107 -28.27 14.99 -39.00
N GLY A 108 -28.89 14.57 -37.91
CA GLY A 108 -29.77 15.39 -37.09
C GLY A 108 -29.65 15.08 -35.61
N LEU A 109 -29.77 16.10 -34.77
CA LEU A 109 -29.77 15.99 -33.32
C LEU A 109 -31.11 16.53 -32.79
N MET A 110 -31.64 15.86 -31.78
CA MET A 110 -32.85 16.30 -31.07
C MET A 110 -32.66 16.13 -29.57
N SER A 111 -33.24 17.03 -28.79
CA SER A 111 -33.30 16.91 -27.34
C SER A 111 -34.65 17.38 -26.82
N PHE A 112 -35.20 16.62 -25.87
CA PHE A 112 -36.46 16.91 -25.21
C PHE A 112 -36.31 16.70 -23.70
N GLU A 113 -37.19 17.32 -22.93
CA GLU A 113 -37.29 17.11 -21.49
C GLU A 113 -38.62 16.45 -21.16
N ALA A 114 -38.60 15.47 -20.26
CA ALA A 114 -39.79 14.83 -19.71
C ALA A 114 -39.67 14.79 -18.19
N VAL A 115 -40.73 15.16 -17.46
CA VAL A 115 -40.70 15.22 -15.99
C VAL A 115 -41.58 14.12 -15.41
N THR A 116 -41.00 13.31 -14.53
CA THR A 116 -41.77 12.37 -13.70
C THR A 116 -41.94 12.98 -12.32
N LYS A 117 -43.18 13.21 -11.89
CA LYS A 117 -43.51 13.75 -10.56
C LYS A 117 -44.80 13.15 -10.01
N LYS A 118 -44.98 13.22 -8.69
CA LYS A 118 -46.26 13.00 -8.02
C LYS A 118 -46.72 14.30 -7.39
N ASP A 119 -48.01 14.43 -7.11
CA ASP A 119 -48.57 15.57 -6.38
C ASP A 119 -47.95 15.74 -4.98
N LEU A 120 -47.73 14.61 -4.29
CA LEU A 120 -47.03 14.52 -3.02
C LEU A 120 -45.82 13.62 -3.23
N MET A 121 -44.62 14.11 -2.91
CA MET A 121 -43.37 13.37 -3.06
C MET A 121 -42.62 13.36 -1.74
N VAL A 122 -42.00 12.24 -1.37
CA VAL A 122 -41.10 12.17 -0.22
C VAL A 122 -39.73 11.68 -0.63
N ARG A 123 -38.66 12.36 -0.20
CA ARG A 123 -37.27 11.94 -0.43
C ARG A 123 -36.52 11.82 0.89
N VAL A 124 -35.72 10.76 1.03
CA VAL A 124 -34.81 10.59 2.17
C VAL A 124 -33.46 11.24 1.84
N GLU A 125 -32.97 12.09 2.73
CA GLU A 125 -31.64 12.68 2.70
C GLU A 125 -30.88 12.28 3.97
N MET A 126 -29.75 11.59 3.78
CA MET A 126 -28.89 11.11 4.84
C MET A 126 -27.47 10.94 4.28
N PRO A 127 -26.44 10.87 5.13
CA PRO A 127 -25.11 10.43 4.73
C PRO A 127 -25.16 9.09 3.97
N ARG A 128 -24.25 8.89 3.01
CA ARG A 128 -24.19 7.63 2.24
C ARG A 128 -23.88 6.39 3.09
N PHE A 129 -23.32 6.61 4.26
CA PHE A 129 -23.01 5.62 5.28
C PHE A 129 -22.85 6.36 6.62
N PHE A 130 -22.88 5.63 7.74
CA PHE A 130 -22.32 6.08 9.01
C PHE A 130 -21.17 5.16 9.43
N ARG A 131 -20.28 5.62 10.29
CA ARG A 131 -19.42 4.74 11.08
C ARG A 131 -20.02 4.49 12.45
N GLU A 132 -19.62 3.40 13.09
CA GLU A 132 -20.06 3.12 14.45
C GLU A 132 -19.86 4.35 15.36
N LYS A 133 -20.86 4.64 16.18
CA LYS A 133 -20.87 5.78 17.12
C LYS A 133 -20.85 7.17 16.48
N ASP A 134 -20.95 7.29 15.16
CA ASP A 134 -21.29 8.57 14.54
C ASP A 134 -22.65 9.04 15.06
N ALA A 135 -22.80 10.35 15.25
CA ALA A 135 -24.10 10.97 15.51
C ALA A 135 -24.44 11.87 14.33
N GLY A 136 -25.66 11.80 13.83
CA GLY A 136 -26.06 12.60 12.67
C GLY A 136 -27.56 12.66 12.51
N ARG A 137 -27.99 13.02 11.31
CA ARG A 137 -29.40 13.25 11.00
C ARG A 137 -29.84 12.46 9.80
N ILE A 138 -31.06 11.94 9.87
CA ILE A 138 -31.84 11.53 8.71
C ILE A 138 -32.88 12.62 8.48
N LYS A 139 -33.00 13.11 7.25
CA LYS A 139 -34.01 14.06 6.82
C LYS A 139 -34.95 13.38 5.84
N ALA A 140 -36.24 13.67 5.93
CA ALA A 140 -37.21 13.33 4.90
C ALA A 140 -37.87 14.61 4.42
N ILE A 141 -37.74 14.88 3.12
CA ILE A 141 -38.28 16.07 2.47
C ILE A 141 -39.59 15.69 1.81
N VAL A 142 -40.68 16.29 2.27
CA VAL A 142 -42.01 16.17 1.69
C VAL A 142 -42.23 17.37 0.77
N SER A 143 -42.47 17.14 -0.51
CA SER A 143 -42.72 18.18 -1.52
C SER A 143 -44.17 18.16 -1.95
N ASN A 144 -44.79 19.34 -2.01
CA ASN A 144 -46.13 19.54 -2.54
C ASN A 144 -46.06 20.19 -3.92
N GLU A 145 -46.38 19.42 -4.94
CA GLU A 145 -46.33 19.82 -6.34
C GLU A 145 -47.67 20.36 -6.86
N THR A 146 -48.63 20.59 -5.97
CA THR A 146 -49.95 21.14 -6.31
C THR A 146 -50.06 22.62 -5.99
N ASP A 147 -51.17 23.21 -6.41
CA ASP A 147 -51.47 24.63 -6.20
C ASP A 147 -52.31 24.87 -4.91
N SER A 148 -52.54 23.82 -4.11
CA SER A 148 -53.25 23.86 -2.82
C SER A 148 -52.36 23.42 -1.67
N GLU A 149 -52.56 23.97 -0.47
CA GLU A 149 -51.87 23.50 0.74
C GLU A 149 -52.21 22.04 1.05
N MET A 150 -51.23 21.28 1.54
CA MET A 150 -51.42 19.90 1.99
C MET A 150 -50.99 19.76 3.44
N SER A 151 -51.82 19.10 4.24
CA SER A 151 -51.47 18.69 5.60
C SER A 151 -51.58 17.17 5.73
N GLY A 152 -50.74 16.57 6.56
CA GLY A 152 -50.63 15.12 6.63
C GLY A 152 -49.61 14.61 7.63
N GLU A 153 -49.22 13.36 7.45
CA GLU A 153 -48.32 12.63 8.32
C GLU A 153 -47.10 12.12 7.56
N LEU A 154 -45.95 12.18 8.22
CA LEU A 154 -44.66 11.72 7.74
C LEU A 154 -44.11 10.69 8.73
N LEU A 155 -43.93 9.46 8.25
CA LEU A 155 -43.41 8.35 9.03
C LEU A 155 -41.98 8.01 8.57
N LEU A 156 -41.07 7.83 9.53
CA LEU A 156 -39.77 7.18 9.32
C LEU A 156 -39.83 5.74 9.84
N SER A 157 -39.56 4.76 8.98
CA SER A 157 -39.35 3.36 9.37
C SER A 157 -37.89 2.99 9.15
N VAL A 158 -37.31 2.24 10.09
CA VAL A 158 -35.96 1.70 10.00
C VAL A 158 -36.06 0.20 10.18
N GLU A 159 -35.65 -0.53 9.15
CA GLU A 159 -35.80 -1.99 9.09
C GLU A 159 -34.43 -2.65 8.87
N ARG A 160 -34.22 -3.83 9.43
CA ARG A 160 -33.09 -4.71 9.12
C ARG A 160 -33.61 -6.11 8.86
N ASN A 161 -33.36 -6.66 7.67
CA ASN A 161 -33.89 -7.97 7.25
C ASN A 161 -35.43 -8.10 7.39
N GLY A 162 -36.15 -6.98 7.29
CA GLY A 162 -37.61 -6.92 7.45
C GLY A 162 -38.10 -6.66 8.89
N ASP A 163 -37.23 -6.72 9.89
CA ASP A 163 -37.58 -6.42 11.29
C ASP A 163 -37.41 -4.93 11.59
N ARG A 164 -38.33 -4.34 12.38
CA ARG A 164 -38.22 -2.94 12.82
C ARG A 164 -37.12 -2.79 13.87
N THR A 165 -36.11 -1.97 13.58
CA THR A 165 -34.90 -1.84 14.42
C THR A 165 -34.51 -0.38 14.70
N TYR A 166 -35.48 0.54 14.70
CA TYR A 166 -35.24 1.98 14.91
C TYR A 166 -34.54 2.32 16.23
N SER A 167 -34.78 1.53 17.30
CA SER A 167 -34.14 1.72 18.60
C SER A 167 -32.63 1.51 18.57
N GLU A 168 -32.11 0.68 17.64
CA GLU A 168 -30.67 0.49 17.46
C GLU A 168 -29.97 1.75 16.94
N LEU A 169 -30.70 2.65 16.27
CA LEU A 169 -30.22 3.97 15.84
C LEU A 169 -30.47 5.08 16.89
N GLY A 170 -30.92 4.72 18.10
CA GLY A 170 -31.24 5.68 19.16
C GLY A 170 -32.54 6.45 18.95
N LEU A 171 -33.43 5.98 18.07
CA LEU A 171 -34.73 6.61 17.82
C LEU A 171 -35.78 6.06 18.80
N ALA A 172 -36.64 6.95 19.31
CA ALA A 172 -37.83 6.56 20.07
C ALA A 172 -39.03 6.37 19.14
N GLU A 173 -39.90 5.41 19.46
CA GLU A 173 -41.10 5.12 18.67
C GLU A 173 -42.01 6.35 18.50
N ALA A 174 -42.12 7.16 19.56
CA ALA A 174 -42.92 8.39 19.58
C ALA A 174 -42.42 9.46 18.59
N ASP A 175 -41.15 9.42 18.19
CA ASP A 175 -40.54 10.42 17.30
C ASP A 175 -40.64 10.04 15.82
N LEU A 176 -41.00 8.78 15.50
CA LEU A 176 -41.03 8.26 14.13
C LEU A 176 -42.12 8.90 13.26
N LEU A 177 -43.24 9.29 13.87
CA LEU A 177 -44.38 9.92 13.19
C LEU A 177 -44.41 11.42 13.45
N LYS A 178 -44.38 12.22 12.38
CA LYS A 178 -44.46 13.69 12.44
C LYS A 178 -45.62 14.20 11.59
N SER A 179 -46.40 15.13 12.12
CA SER A 179 -47.39 15.86 11.32
C SER A 179 -46.70 16.95 10.49
N PHE A 180 -47.21 17.24 9.30
CA PHE A 180 -46.73 18.33 8.45
C PHE A 180 -47.89 19.16 7.87
N SER A 181 -47.61 20.42 7.58
CA SER A 181 -48.39 21.26 6.66
C SER A 181 -47.43 21.92 5.69
N VAL A 182 -47.69 21.83 4.39
CA VAL A 182 -46.81 22.32 3.35
C VAL A 182 -47.58 23.14 2.32
N LYS A 183 -47.13 24.38 2.14
CA LYS A 183 -47.71 25.33 1.18
C LYS A 183 -47.63 24.81 -0.26
N PRO A 184 -48.47 25.33 -1.17
CA PRO A 184 -48.34 25.05 -2.60
C PRO A 184 -46.90 25.25 -3.09
N ARG A 185 -46.41 24.33 -3.93
CA ARG A 185 -45.07 24.40 -4.56
C ARG A 185 -43.93 24.58 -3.54
N SER A 186 -44.07 24.02 -2.35
CA SER A 186 -43.10 24.14 -1.26
C SER A 186 -42.73 22.78 -0.67
N VAL A 187 -41.78 22.80 0.26
CA VAL A 187 -41.27 21.61 0.94
C VAL A 187 -41.41 21.71 2.45
N PHE A 188 -41.65 20.58 3.09
CA PHE A 188 -41.53 20.37 4.53
C PHE A 188 -40.39 19.39 4.79
N THR A 189 -39.60 19.60 5.85
CA THR A 189 -38.50 18.71 6.21
C THR A 189 -38.71 18.13 7.60
N GLY A 190 -38.92 16.82 7.67
CA GLY A 190 -38.82 16.06 8.91
C GLY A 190 -37.36 15.69 9.17
N THR A 191 -36.87 15.94 10.38
CA THR A 191 -35.48 15.61 10.78
C THR A 191 -35.48 14.69 11.98
N TRP A 192 -34.69 13.62 11.96
CA TRP A 192 -34.48 12.71 13.07
C TRP A 192 -32.99 12.63 13.42
N GLU A 193 -32.67 12.84 14.69
CA GLU A 193 -31.31 12.64 15.21
C GLU A 193 -31.08 11.14 15.42
N ILE A 194 -29.95 10.62 14.95
CA ILE A 194 -29.58 9.22 15.08
C ILE A 194 -28.19 9.08 15.68
N THR A 195 -27.95 7.98 16.38
CA THR A 195 -26.61 7.52 16.77
C THR A 195 -26.37 6.16 16.16
N ALA A 196 -25.31 6.02 15.37
CA ALA A 196 -24.97 4.76 14.74
C ALA A 196 -24.52 3.74 15.81
N PRO A 197 -25.03 2.50 15.77
CA PRO A 197 -24.68 1.45 16.72
C PRO A 197 -23.24 0.97 16.53
N SER A 198 -22.78 0.14 17.46
CA SER A 198 -21.54 -0.64 17.24
C SER A 198 -21.86 -1.90 16.42
N GLY A 199 -20.88 -2.36 15.64
CA GLY A 199 -21.02 -3.47 14.71
C GLY A 199 -21.31 -3.04 13.27
N VAL A 200 -20.78 -3.79 12.31
CA VAL A 200 -21.01 -3.58 10.88
C VAL A 200 -22.39 -4.13 10.53
N THR A 201 -23.24 -3.28 9.96
CA THR A 201 -24.61 -3.67 9.60
C THR A 201 -25.16 -2.77 8.50
N VAL A 202 -26.34 -3.09 8.00
CA VAL A 202 -27.03 -2.34 6.96
C VAL A 202 -28.50 -2.23 7.33
N TYR A 203 -29.04 -1.01 7.31
CA TYR A 203 -30.46 -0.73 7.54
C TYR A 203 -31.13 -0.27 6.26
N ASP A 204 -32.42 -0.54 6.14
CA ASP A 204 -33.29 0.11 5.16
C ASP A 204 -34.07 1.22 5.86
N VAL A 205 -33.84 2.45 5.42
CA VAL A 205 -34.49 3.67 5.93
C VAL A 205 -35.59 4.06 4.96
N LYS A 206 -36.85 3.93 5.40
CA LYS A 206 -38.05 4.22 4.63
C LYS A 206 -38.73 5.48 5.17
N ALA A 207 -38.90 6.49 4.33
CA ALA A 207 -39.81 7.60 4.63
C ALA A 207 -41.13 7.41 3.89
N VAL A 208 -42.25 7.64 4.57
CA VAL A 208 -43.61 7.57 4.02
C VAL A 208 -44.34 8.87 4.32
N ALA A 209 -44.86 9.53 3.29
CA ALA A 209 -45.72 10.71 3.45
C ALA A 209 -47.16 10.37 3.03
N ARG A 210 -48.14 10.81 3.84
CA ARG A 210 -49.58 10.64 3.59
C ARG A 210 -50.31 11.97 3.77
N SER A 211 -51.11 12.38 2.79
CA SER A 211 -52.05 13.50 2.89
C SER A 211 -53.38 13.12 2.25
N GLY A 212 -54.39 12.83 3.06
CA GLY A 212 -55.64 12.21 2.60
C GLY A 212 -55.36 10.89 1.86
N ALA A 213 -55.84 10.79 0.61
CA ALA A 213 -55.61 9.63 -0.26
C ALA A 213 -54.24 9.63 -0.97
N LYS A 214 -53.47 10.73 -0.92
CA LYS A 214 -52.17 10.84 -1.59
C LYS A 214 -51.08 10.26 -0.71
N THR A 215 -50.31 9.31 -1.24
CA THR A 215 -49.19 8.67 -0.54
C THR A 215 -47.95 8.57 -1.44
N ASP A 216 -46.78 8.72 -0.81
CA ASP A 216 -45.50 8.38 -1.43
C ASP A 216 -44.55 7.79 -0.38
N ALA A 217 -43.64 6.93 -0.84
CA ALA A 217 -42.64 6.33 0.01
C ALA A 217 -41.31 6.13 -0.75
N GLU A 218 -40.20 6.43 -0.08
CA GLU A 218 -38.83 6.21 -0.57
C GLU A 218 -38.04 5.41 0.46
N VAL A 219 -37.32 4.37 0.01
CA VAL A 219 -36.40 3.58 0.82
C VAL A 219 -34.98 3.85 0.36
N ARG A 220 -34.08 4.04 1.32
CA ARG A 220 -32.63 4.10 1.09
C ARG A 220 -31.92 3.15 2.04
N THR A 221 -30.91 2.48 1.50
CA THR A 221 -30.02 1.63 2.29
C THR A 221 -29.00 2.49 3.03
N LEU A 222 -28.82 2.25 4.32
CA LEU A 222 -27.89 2.94 5.21
C LEU A 222 -26.87 1.94 5.78
N PRO A 223 -25.65 1.89 5.20
CA PRO A 223 -24.56 1.09 5.74
C PRO A 223 -23.99 1.71 7.01
N ILE A 224 -23.76 0.89 8.04
CA ILE A 224 -22.91 1.20 9.20
C ILE A 224 -21.58 0.51 9.01
N LEU A 225 -20.54 1.31 8.77
CA LEU A 225 -19.17 0.87 8.55
C LEU A 225 -18.40 0.82 9.88
N PRO A 226 -17.33 0.00 9.97
CA PRO A 226 -16.50 -0.01 11.17
C PRO A 226 -15.89 1.38 11.41
N SER A 227 -15.97 1.84 12.65
CA SER A 227 -15.25 3.02 13.15
C SER A 227 -13.83 2.68 13.58
N ARG A 228 -13.65 1.42 14.01
CA ARG A 228 -12.39 0.87 14.49
C ARG A 228 -11.55 0.42 13.31
N GLN A 229 -10.28 0.74 13.36
CA GLN A 229 -9.33 0.27 12.36
C GLN A 229 -8.55 -0.91 12.90
N ARG A 230 -8.33 -1.90 12.04
CA ARG A 230 -7.34 -2.95 12.24
C ARG A 230 -5.96 -2.32 12.10
N LEU A 231 -5.29 -2.10 13.23
CA LEU A 231 -3.96 -1.53 13.33
C LEU A 231 -2.92 -2.65 13.38
N ILE A 232 -1.81 -2.45 12.70
CA ILE A 232 -0.66 -3.36 12.69
C ILE A 232 0.54 -2.62 13.29
N LYS A 233 1.22 -3.27 14.23
CA LYS A 233 2.42 -2.76 14.87
C LYS A 233 3.53 -3.77 14.77
N THR A 234 4.59 -3.42 14.03
CA THR A 234 5.74 -4.30 13.83
C THR A 234 7.00 -3.66 14.37
N SER A 235 7.71 -4.42 15.20
CA SER A 235 9.11 -4.18 15.55
C SER A 235 9.96 -5.13 14.72
N PHE A 236 11.12 -4.68 14.24
CA PHE A 236 11.99 -5.47 13.38
C PHE A 236 13.47 -5.29 13.77
N VAL A 237 14.27 -6.36 13.72
CA VAL A 237 15.72 -6.31 13.96
C VAL A 237 16.48 -7.23 13.00
N SER A 238 17.69 -6.82 12.60
CA SER A 238 18.67 -7.69 11.95
C SER A 238 19.56 -8.37 12.99
N LEU A 239 19.95 -9.61 12.70
CA LEU A 239 20.78 -10.47 13.53
C LEU A 239 22.03 -10.86 12.73
N ASP A 240 23.18 -10.24 13.01
CA ASP A 240 24.47 -10.60 12.40
C ASP A 240 25.39 -11.28 13.41
N GLY A 241 26.05 -12.35 12.99
CA GLY A 241 27.01 -13.06 13.81
C GLY A 241 26.40 -13.52 15.14
N ASN A 242 27.10 -13.18 16.23
CA ASN A 242 26.60 -13.32 17.58
C ASN A 242 25.88 -12.02 17.98
N ALA A 243 24.55 -12.07 18.06
CA ALA A 243 23.72 -10.89 18.32
C ALA A 243 22.67 -11.18 19.38
N LYS A 244 22.39 -10.19 20.23
CA LYS A 244 21.26 -10.16 21.14
C LYS A 244 20.47 -8.88 20.88
N LYS A 245 19.22 -9.02 20.47
CA LYS A 245 18.34 -7.91 20.11
C LYS A 245 17.00 -8.03 20.83
N THR A 246 16.43 -6.88 21.18
CA THR A 246 15.11 -6.79 21.81
C THR A 246 14.14 -6.16 20.82
N LEU A 247 13.04 -6.85 20.57
CA LEU A 247 11.88 -6.37 19.83
C LEU A 247 10.87 -5.81 20.84
N GLU A 248 10.26 -4.67 20.54
CA GLU A 248 9.32 -4.01 21.45
C GLU A 248 8.09 -3.44 20.73
N ILE A 249 6.90 -3.78 21.22
CA ILE A 249 5.61 -3.20 20.84
C ILE A 249 5.10 -2.31 21.99
N LYS A 250 5.35 -1.00 21.86
CA LYS A 250 5.04 -0.01 22.91
C LYS A 250 3.54 0.11 23.17
N GLU A 251 2.72 -0.13 22.16
CA GLU A 251 1.26 -0.02 22.21
C GLU A 251 0.68 -0.97 23.26
N LEU A 252 1.21 -2.20 23.35
CA LEU A 252 0.72 -3.20 24.29
C LEU A 252 0.93 -2.79 25.76
N LYS A 253 1.90 -1.91 26.04
CA LYS A 253 2.15 -1.37 27.39
C LYS A 253 1.19 -0.23 27.78
N LYS A 254 0.69 0.54 26.80
CA LYS A 254 -0.25 1.65 27.03
C LYS A 254 -1.64 1.10 27.39
N ALA A 255 -2.25 1.60 28.46
CA ALA A 255 -3.61 1.20 28.86
C ALA A 255 -4.66 1.73 27.88
N ASP A 256 -5.45 0.82 27.30
CA ASP A 256 -6.55 1.12 26.39
C ASP A 256 -7.69 0.12 26.62
N PRO A 257 -8.75 0.52 27.35
CA PRO A 257 -9.89 -0.36 27.64
C PRO A 257 -10.70 -0.79 26.41
N SER A 258 -10.53 -0.08 25.29
CA SER A 258 -11.25 -0.36 24.04
C SER A 258 -10.47 -1.23 23.07
N ARG A 259 -9.25 -1.63 23.45
CA ARG A 259 -8.38 -2.44 22.59
C ARG A 259 -8.86 -3.88 22.54
N GLU A 260 -9.03 -4.38 21.33
CA GLU A 260 -9.25 -5.80 21.06
C GLU A 260 -8.06 -6.33 20.27
N ASN A 261 -7.21 -7.12 20.94
CA ASN A 261 -6.06 -7.76 20.29
C ASN A 261 -6.58 -8.93 19.44
N GLU A 262 -6.17 -8.99 18.17
CA GLU A 262 -6.54 -10.09 17.29
C GLU A 262 -5.46 -11.16 17.26
N SER A 263 -4.23 -10.77 16.93
CA SER A 263 -3.09 -11.67 16.83
C SER A 263 -1.78 -10.96 17.13
N MET A 264 -0.83 -11.66 17.74
CA MET A 264 0.55 -11.21 17.88
C MET A 264 1.49 -12.31 17.39
N THR A 265 2.49 -11.96 16.59
CA THR A 265 3.36 -12.90 15.90
C THR A 265 4.82 -12.55 16.10
N LEU A 266 5.59 -13.47 16.70
CA LEU A 266 7.05 -13.44 16.68
C LEU A 266 7.53 -14.32 15.53
N GLN A 267 8.28 -13.75 14.60
CA GLN A 267 8.88 -14.48 13.48
C GLN A 267 10.40 -14.29 13.46
N ILE A 268 11.15 -15.38 13.34
CA ILE A 268 12.58 -15.35 12.99
C ILE A 268 12.75 -15.98 11.62
N ASP A 269 13.48 -15.29 10.77
CA ASP A 269 13.87 -15.74 9.44
C ASP A 269 15.37 -16.07 9.48
N PRO A 270 15.73 -17.36 9.64
CA PRO A 270 17.06 -17.74 10.06
C PRO A 270 18.12 -17.70 8.94
N GLN A 271 17.78 -17.65 7.64
CA GLN A 271 18.81 -17.81 6.60
C GLN A 271 18.59 -17.14 5.23
N LEU A 272 19.73 -16.72 4.67
CA LEU A 272 19.90 -16.17 3.32
C LEU A 272 19.93 -17.21 2.19
N ALA A 273 20.34 -18.46 2.45
CA ALA A 273 20.42 -19.53 1.43
C ALA A 273 19.06 -19.80 0.79
N LEU A 274 18.01 -19.90 1.61
CA LEU A 274 16.61 -20.02 1.17
C LEU A 274 16.15 -18.81 0.36
N THR A 275 16.59 -17.62 0.74
CA THR A 275 16.33 -16.38 0.00
C THR A 275 16.95 -16.45 -1.40
N VAL A 276 18.22 -16.88 -1.52
CA VAL A 276 18.90 -17.09 -2.80
C VAL A 276 18.17 -18.14 -3.64
N ILE A 277 17.85 -19.30 -3.07
CA ILE A 277 17.18 -20.41 -3.76
C ILE A 277 15.78 -20.02 -4.26
N ASN A 278 14.99 -19.30 -3.44
CA ASN A 278 13.66 -18.82 -3.85
C ASN A 278 13.72 -17.73 -4.93
N SER A 279 14.86 -17.06 -5.11
CA SER A 279 15.06 -16.00 -6.12
C SER A 279 15.42 -16.54 -7.51
N MET A 280 15.83 -17.81 -7.60
CA MET A 280 16.27 -18.41 -8.85
C MET A 280 15.21 -18.61 -9.94
N PRO A 281 13.93 -18.96 -9.65
CA PRO A 281 12.94 -19.23 -10.69
C PRO A 281 12.75 -18.14 -11.74
N LEU A 282 12.94 -16.87 -11.36
CA LEU A 282 12.87 -15.73 -12.28
C LEU A 282 13.95 -15.80 -13.37
N LEU A 283 15.18 -16.17 -13.00
CA LEU A 283 16.32 -16.24 -13.92
C LEU A 283 16.12 -17.30 -15.02
N ILE A 284 15.24 -18.27 -14.78
CA ILE A 284 14.90 -19.32 -15.75
C ILE A 284 13.66 -18.97 -16.59
N ARG A 285 12.64 -18.29 -16.03
CA ARG A 285 11.30 -18.15 -16.64
C ARG A 285 11.07 -16.91 -17.50
N TYR A 286 12.10 -16.11 -17.80
CA TYR A 286 11.91 -14.94 -18.65
C TYR A 286 11.67 -15.37 -20.12
N PRO A 287 10.60 -14.89 -20.79
CA PRO A 287 10.08 -15.49 -22.04
C PRO A 287 10.86 -15.11 -23.31
N HIS A 288 11.93 -14.36 -23.17
CA HIS A 288 12.71 -13.85 -24.29
C HIS A 288 14.05 -14.59 -24.39
N GLU A 289 14.57 -14.75 -25.60
CA GLU A 289 15.83 -15.45 -25.89
C GLU A 289 16.91 -14.46 -26.39
N CYS A 290 16.98 -13.25 -25.84
CA CYS A 290 18.10 -12.35 -26.17
C CYS A 290 19.41 -12.82 -25.49
N THR A 291 20.55 -12.29 -25.93
CA THR A 291 21.88 -12.66 -25.37
C THR A 291 21.93 -12.50 -23.85
N GLU A 292 21.41 -11.39 -23.31
CA GLU A 292 21.37 -11.13 -21.86
C GLU A 292 20.57 -12.20 -21.11
N GLN A 293 19.42 -12.62 -21.63
CA GLN A 293 18.59 -13.67 -21.01
C GLN A 293 19.22 -15.05 -21.10
N LEU A 294 19.82 -15.41 -22.24
CA LEU A 294 20.48 -16.72 -22.38
C LEU A 294 21.65 -16.84 -21.40
N VAL A 295 22.42 -15.77 -21.24
CA VAL A 295 23.51 -15.68 -20.28
C VAL A 295 22.97 -15.75 -18.84
N ASN A 296 21.90 -15.01 -18.53
CA ASN A 296 21.22 -15.05 -17.22
C ASN A 296 20.47 -16.34 -16.94
N ARG A 297 20.22 -17.18 -17.94
CA ARG A 297 19.75 -18.56 -17.77
C ARG A 297 20.93 -19.51 -17.52
N TYR A 298 22.00 -19.40 -18.32
CA TYR A 298 23.18 -20.26 -18.23
C TYR A 298 23.91 -20.13 -16.89
N THR A 299 24.39 -18.93 -16.55
CA THR A 299 25.35 -18.76 -15.45
C THR A 299 24.75 -19.15 -14.08
N PRO A 300 23.55 -18.70 -13.69
CA PRO A 300 22.92 -19.14 -12.45
C PRO A 300 22.65 -20.66 -12.40
N LEU A 301 22.16 -21.27 -13.49
CA LEU A 301 21.93 -22.72 -13.54
C LEU A 301 23.24 -23.50 -13.42
N ALA A 302 24.30 -23.05 -14.09
CA ALA A 302 25.58 -23.72 -14.08
C ALA A 302 26.28 -23.60 -12.72
N ILE A 303 26.23 -22.41 -12.09
CA ILE A 303 26.73 -22.18 -10.73
C ILE A 303 25.97 -23.07 -9.74
N VAL A 304 24.64 -23.14 -9.82
CA VAL A 304 23.86 -23.97 -8.91
C VAL A 304 24.09 -25.46 -9.12
N ASN A 305 24.26 -25.91 -10.37
CA ASN A 305 24.68 -27.28 -10.63
C ASN A 305 26.07 -27.59 -10.03
N SER A 306 27.03 -26.66 -10.15
CA SER A 306 28.34 -26.77 -9.50
C SER A 306 28.21 -26.82 -7.98
N PHE A 307 27.34 -25.98 -7.42
CA PHE A 307 27.08 -25.92 -5.99
C PHE A 307 26.43 -27.20 -5.45
N TYR A 308 25.46 -27.81 -6.16
CA TYR A 308 24.91 -29.13 -5.82
C TYR A 308 25.96 -30.24 -5.83
N LYS A 309 26.89 -30.20 -6.79
CA LYS A 309 27.98 -31.18 -6.85
C LYS A 309 28.94 -31.02 -5.68
N LYS A 310 29.16 -29.79 -5.24
CA LYS A 310 30.12 -29.45 -4.18
C LYS A 310 29.55 -29.65 -2.77
N TYR A 311 28.24 -29.44 -2.58
CA TYR A 311 27.58 -29.48 -1.26
C TYR A 311 26.43 -30.52 -1.26
N PRO A 312 26.72 -31.81 -0.99
CA PRO A 312 25.70 -32.87 -0.97
C PRO A 312 24.57 -32.63 0.04
N ALA A 313 24.85 -31.96 1.16
CA ALA A 313 23.84 -31.61 2.17
C ALA A 313 22.72 -30.72 1.62
N LEU A 314 23.05 -29.81 0.70
CA LEU A 314 22.04 -28.99 0.01
C LEU A 314 21.12 -29.86 -0.84
N ARG A 315 21.65 -30.87 -1.55
CA ARG A 315 20.85 -31.79 -2.37
C ARG A 315 19.84 -32.58 -1.52
N GLU A 316 20.21 -32.96 -0.30
CA GLU A 316 19.30 -33.66 0.62
C GLU A 316 18.25 -32.73 1.23
N ALA A 317 18.63 -31.51 1.65
CA ALA A 317 17.67 -30.54 2.17
C ALA A 317 16.61 -30.14 1.12
N VAL A 318 17.06 -30.05 -0.12
CA VAL A 318 16.24 -29.75 -1.28
C VAL A 318 15.16 -30.82 -1.55
N LYS A 319 15.43 -32.10 -1.27
CA LYS A 319 14.40 -33.16 -1.38
C LYS A 319 13.23 -32.94 -0.42
N LYS A 320 13.45 -32.20 0.67
CA LYS A 320 12.42 -31.87 1.67
C LYS A 320 11.53 -30.69 1.23
N ILE A 321 11.89 -29.99 0.15
CA ILE A 321 11.12 -28.85 -0.35
C ILE A 321 9.83 -29.36 -1.01
N PRO A 322 8.63 -28.87 -0.61
CA PRO A 322 7.39 -29.22 -1.28
C PRO A 322 7.44 -28.86 -2.77
N LYS A 323 7.23 -29.84 -3.64
CA LYS A 323 7.13 -29.62 -5.09
C LYS A 323 5.90 -28.78 -5.39
N ARG A 324 6.07 -27.72 -6.18
CA ARG A 324 4.96 -26.83 -6.56
C ARG A 324 4.42 -27.20 -7.93
N THR A 325 3.10 -27.06 -8.10
CA THR A 325 2.40 -27.19 -9.38
C THR A 325 2.01 -25.83 -9.97
N THR A 326 2.18 -24.74 -9.21
CA THR A 326 1.83 -23.37 -9.59
C THR A 326 3.07 -22.49 -9.81
N LEU A 327 2.96 -21.47 -10.68
CA LEU A 327 4.00 -20.46 -10.97
C LEU A 327 4.30 -19.59 -9.73
N THR A 328 3.26 -19.22 -9.01
CA THR A 328 3.33 -18.44 -7.76
C THR A 328 2.95 -19.33 -6.58
N ARG A 329 3.51 -19.04 -5.39
CA ARG A 329 3.03 -19.70 -4.15
C ARG A 329 1.53 -19.42 -4.00
N ALA A 330 0.79 -20.44 -3.57
CA ALA A 330 -0.52 -20.18 -2.98
C ALA A 330 -0.33 -19.22 -1.80
N TRP A 331 -1.31 -18.33 -1.63
CA TRP A 331 -1.34 -17.36 -0.55
C TRP A 331 -1.31 -18.08 0.79
N ASP A 332 -0.46 -17.61 1.70
CA ASP A 332 -0.38 -18.15 3.05
C ASP A 332 -1.58 -17.63 3.85
N ARG A 333 -2.68 -18.39 3.83
CA ARG A 333 -3.91 -18.07 4.58
C ARG A 333 -3.72 -18.18 6.09
N GLU A 334 -2.63 -18.79 6.56
CA GLU A 334 -2.31 -18.87 7.98
C GLU A 334 -1.47 -17.67 8.45
N ASP A 335 -1.04 -16.80 7.52
CA ASP A 335 -0.34 -15.56 7.83
C ASP A 335 -1.34 -14.41 8.03
N PRO A 336 -1.56 -13.93 9.28
CA PRO A 336 -2.57 -12.93 9.58
C PRO A 336 -2.28 -11.54 8.97
N LEU A 337 -1.03 -11.25 8.58
CA LEU A 337 -0.66 -10.05 7.83
C LEU A 337 -1.10 -10.13 6.37
N ARG A 338 -1.07 -11.34 5.81
CA ARG A 338 -1.47 -11.62 4.43
C ARG A 338 -2.98 -11.83 4.29
N LEU A 339 -3.66 -12.37 5.30
CA LEU A 339 -5.14 -12.45 5.30
C LEU A 339 -5.83 -11.11 5.02
N MET A 340 -5.24 -10.01 5.50
CA MET A 340 -5.79 -8.66 5.34
C MET A 340 -5.82 -8.17 3.88
N THR A 341 -4.80 -8.48 3.09
CA THR A 341 -4.72 -8.15 1.66
C THR A 341 -5.72 -8.97 0.83
N LEU A 342 -6.04 -10.18 1.29
CA LEU A 342 -6.94 -11.11 0.61
C LEU A 342 -8.41 -10.69 0.75
N MET A 343 -8.83 -10.25 1.94
CA MET A 343 -10.21 -9.83 2.21
C MET A 343 -10.61 -8.54 1.51
N GLU A 344 -9.62 -7.75 1.08
CA GLU A 344 -9.81 -6.38 0.59
C GLU A 344 -9.53 -6.23 -0.91
N THR A 345 -9.20 -7.33 -1.60
CA THR A 345 -8.99 -7.33 -3.05
C THR A 345 -9.89 -8.37 -3.72
N PRO A 346 -10.47 -8.07 -4.90
CA PRO A 346 -11.34 -9.01 -5.62
C PRO A 346 -10.59 -10.22 -6.23
N TRP A 347 -9.32 -10.45 -5.86
CA TRP A 347 -8.41 -11.38 -6.50
C TRP A 347 -8.26 -12.72 -5.75
N GLU A 348 -9.30 -13.18 -5.05
CA GLU A 348 -9.30 -14.45 -4.33
C GLU A 348 -8.86 -15.63 -5.24
N ASN A 349 -9.17 -15.59 -6.54
CA ASN A 349 -8.73 -16.60 -7.51
C ASN A 349 -7.23 -16.55 -7.84
N VAL A 350 -6.55 -15.39 -7.71
CA VAL A 350 -5.09 -15.28 -7.86
C VAL A 350 -4.38 -15.82 -6.62
N SER A 351 -5.05 -15.80 -5.46
CA SER A 351 -4.50 -16.28 -4.19
C SER A 351 -4.32 -17.79 -4.11
N LYS A 352 -4.97 -18.57 -4.98
CA LYS A 352 -4.79 -20.03 -5.06
C LYS A 352 -3.45 -20.43 -5.70
N GLY A 353 -2.68 -19.46 -6.18
CA GLY A 353 -1.50 -19.68 -7.01
C GLY A 353 -1.92 -19.87 -8.47
N ARG A 354 -1.18 -19.29 -9.42
CA ARG A 354 -1.48 -19.49 -10.85
C ARG A 354 -0.97 -20.85 -11.27
N GLU A 355 -1.87 -21.74 -11.69
CA GLU A 355 -1.47 -22.95 -12.41
C GLU A 355 -0.73 -22.55 -13.67
N SER A 356 0.40 -23.21 -13.90
CA SER A 356 1.23 -22.96 -15.06
C SER A 356 0.90 -24.01 -16.11
N TYR A 357 0.57 -23.58 -17.33
CA TYR A 357 0.47 -24.50 -18.47
C TYR A 357 1.83 -25.17 -18.78
N TYR A 358 2.93 -24.49 -18.42
CA TYR A 358 4.28 -25.03 -18.50
C TYR A 358 4.63 -25.82 -17.22
N PRO A 359 5.32 -26.97 -17.32
CA PRO A 359 5.75 -27.72 -16.15
C PRO A 359 6.58 -26.83 -15.22
N VAL A 360 6.27 -26.87 -13.92
CA VAL A 360 7.09 -26.18 -12.92
C VAL A 360 8.47 -26.80 -12.96
N ILE A 361 9.42 -26.06 -13.53
CA ILE A 361 10.82 -26.47 -13.61
C ILE A 361 11.33 -26.75 -12.19
N ASP A 362 11.72 -27.99 -11.96
CA ASP A 362 12.35 -28.42 -10.72
C ASP A 362 13.84 -28.03 -10.76
N LEU A 363 14.16 -26.79 -10.34
CA LEU A 363 15.53 -26.25 -10.27
C LEU A 363 16.46 -27.01 -9.32
N PHE A 364 15.89 -27.96 -8.62
CA PHE A 364 16.54 -28.86 -7.70
C PHE A 364 16.92 -30.20 -8.35
N ASN A 365 16.45 -30.45 -9.57
CA ASN A 365 16.82 -31.61 -10.35
C ASN A 365 18.12 -31.34 -11.13
N ALA A 366 19.23 -31.84 -10.61
CA ALA A 366 20.56 -31.66 -11.21
C ALA A 366 20.65 -32.08 -12.69
N LYS A 367 19.91 -33.12 -13.12
CA LYS A 367 19.90 -33.53 -14.54
C LYS A 367 19.20 -32.49 -15.42
N PHE A 368 18.06 -31.98 -14.96
CA PHE A 368 17.31 -30.95 -15.67
C PHE A 368 18.08 -29.63 -15.74
N VAL A 369 18.64 -29.18 -14.61
CA VAL A 369 19.49 -27.98 -14.52
C VAL A 369 20.69 -28.08 -15.46
N ALA A 370 21.38 -29.23 -15.48
CA ALA A 370 22.50 -29.45 -16.37
C ALA A 370 22.10 -29.44 -17.86
N ALA A 371 20.93 -29.99 -18.20
CA ALA A 371 20.41 -29.98 -19.57
C ALA A 371 20.07 -28.55 -20.03
N GLN A 372 19.39 -27.77 -19.19
CA GLN A 372 19.04 -26.38 -19.49
C GLN A 372 20.26 -25.46 -19.58
N ALA A 373 21.25 -25.63 -18.70
CA ALA A 373 22.51 -24.89 -18.81
C ALA A 373 23.23 -25.22 -20.13
N ARG A 374 23.25 -26.50 -20.54
CA ARG A 374 23.84 -26.92 -21.82
C ARG A 374 23.08 -26.33 -23.00
N GLU A 375 21.75 -26.39 -23.01
CA GLU A 375 20.93 -25.81 -24.07
C GLU A 375 21.16 -24.31 -24.23
N ALA A 376 21.18 -23.56 -23.12
CA ALA A 376 21.45 -22.12 -23.13
C ALA A 376 22.85 -21.82 -23.67
N LEU A 377 23.87 -22.60 -23.30
CA LEU A 377 25.24 -22.46 -23.81
C LEU A 377 25.33 -22.74 -25.31
N GLU A 378 24.70 -23.82 -25.79
CA GLU A 378 24.69 -24.15 -27.23
C GLU A 378 23.96 -23.09 -28.05
N LYS A 379 22.82 -22.56 -27.56
CA LYS A 379 22.15 -21.41 -28.20
C LYS A 379 23.06 -20.18 -28.21
N LEU A 380 23.71 -19.85 -27.10
CA LEU A 380 24.61 -18.71 -27.02
C LEU A 380 25.77 -18.81 -28.02
N LYS A 381 26.30 -20.02 -28.28
CA LYS A 381 27.32 -20.22 -29.32
C LYS A 381 26.83 -19.81 -30.71
N THR A 382 25.56 -20.05 -31.03
CA THR A 382 24.98 -19.65 -32.32
C THR A 382 24.81 -18.13 -32.45
N TYR A 383 24.88 -17.38 -31.34
CA TYR A 383 24.72 -15.93 -31.34
C TYR A 383 26.04 -15.18 -31.50
N GLN A 384 27.17 -15.85 -31.26
CA GLN A 384 28.48 -15.22 -31.41
C GLN A 384 28.77 -14.97 -32.90
N LEU A 385 29.10 -13.73 -33.23
CA LEU A 385 29.43 -13.31 -34.59
C LEU A 385 30.87 -13.76 -34.95
N SER A 386 31.19 -13.71 -36.25
CA SER A 386 32.50 -14.13 -36.78
C SER A 386 33.67 -13.28 -36.24
N ASP A 387 33.41 -12.03 -35.83
CA ASP A 387 34.39 -11.16 -35.19
C ASP A 387 34.57 -11.45 -33.69
N GLY A 388 33.81 -12.39 -33.13
CA GLY A 388 33.85 -12.79 -31.73
C GLY A 388 32.87 -12.04 -30.83
N SER A 389 32.17 -11.02 -31.33
CA SER A 389 31.21 -10.24 -30.55
C SER A 389 29.88 -10.95 -30.35
N PHE A 390 29.08 -10.46 -29.41
CA PHE A 390 27.68 -10.83 -29.24
C PHE A 390 26.75 -9.64 -29.59
N PRO A 391 25.69 -9.87 -30.38
CA PRO A 391 24.63 -8.91 -30.58
C PRO A 391 23.63 -8.95 -29.42
N TRP A 392 22.64 -8.04 -29.42
CA TRP A 392 21.54 -8.13 -28.46
C TRP A 392 20.60 -9.30 -28.78
N PHE A 393 20.28 -9.50 -30.06
CA PHE A 393 19.51 -10.62 -30.61
C PHE A 393 20.27 -11.25 -31.79
N PRO A 394 20.07 -12.54 -32.09
CA PRO A 394 20.71 -13.20 -33.22
C PRO A 394 20.37 -12.50 -34.54
N GLY A 395 21.35 -12.39 -35.44
CA GLY A 395 21.23 -11.60 -36.68
C GLY A 395 21.40 -10.08 -36.50
N GLY A 396 21.59 -9.61 -35.27
CA GLY A 396 21.89 -8.21 -34.97
C GLY A 396 23.35 -7.80 -35.19
N ARG A 397 23.64 -6.52 -34.95
CA ARG A 397 25.00 -5.95 -35.05
C ARG A 397 25.87 -6.28 -33.82
N PRO A 398 27.22 -6.27 -33.96
CA PRO A 398 28.14 -6.34 -32.83
C PRO A 398 27.78 -5.34 -31.73
N SER A 399 27.81 -5.79 -30.47
CA SER A 399 27.56 -4.93 -29.31
C SER A 399 28.62 -5.15 -28.24
N LEU A 400 29.41 -4.10 -27.95
CA LEU A 400 30.41 -4.13 -26.89
C LEU A 400 29.79 -4.47 -25.52
N HIS A 401 28.63 -3.88 -25.19
CA HIS A 401 27.98 -4.13 -23.91
C HIS A 401 27.56 -5.58 -23.72
N MET A 402 26.80 -6.15 -24.66
CA MET A 402 26.41 -7.57 -24.63
C MET A 402 27.61 -8.52 -24.61
N THR A 403 28.69 -8.18 -25.33
CA THR A 403 29.91 -8.98 -25.33
C THR A 403 30.59 -8.95 -23.96
N LEU A 404 30.73 -7.78 -23.34
CA LEU A 404 31.25 -7.64 -21.98
C LEU A 404 30.38 -8.34 -20.95
N TYR A 405 29.05 -8.28 -21.10
CA TYR A 405 28.10 -8.93 -20.20
C TYR A 405 28.19 -10.46 -20.27
N ALA A 406 28.31 -11.03 -21.48
CA ALA A 406 28.56 -12.45 -21.67
C ALA A 406 29.90 -12.88 -21.06
N LEU A 407 30.96 -12.10 -21.30
CA LEU A 407 32.28 -12.35 -20.72
C LEU A 407 32.30 -12.26 -19.18
N GLU A 408 31.62 -11.27 -18.60
CA GLU A 408 31.48 -11.15 -17.14
C GLU A 408 30.82 -12.41 -16.57
N SER A 409 29.74 -12.85 -17.20
CA SER A 409 28.99 -14.01 -16.75
C SER A 409 29.77 -15.32 -16.91
N PHE A 410 30.63 -15.42 -17.92
CA PHE A 410 31.59 -16.51 -18.06
C PHE A 410 32.69 -16.45 -16.99
N ALA A 411 33.21 -15.27 -16.68
CA ALA A 411 34.20 -15.10 -15.62
C ALA A 411 33.60 -15.49 -14.24
N GLU A 412 32.36 -15.11 -13.97
CA GLU A 412 31.63 -15.53 -12.77
C GLU A 412 31.42 -17.05 -12.73
N ALA A 413 30.96 -17.66 -13.84
CA ALA A 413 30.83 -19.12 -13.92
C ALA A 413 32.17 -19.82 -13.60
N SER A 414 33.26 -19.35 -14.21
CA SER A 414 34.62 -19.87 -13.97
C SER A 414 35.05 -19.75 -12.51
N LYS A 415 34.75 -18.63 -11.84
CA LYS A 415 35.04 -18.41 -10.41
C LYS A 415 34.41 -19.47 -9.49
N TYR A 416 33.24 -19.99 -9.86
CA TYR A 416 32.55 -21.06 -9.14
C TYR A 416 32.88 -22.47 -9.67
N GLY A 417 33.94 -22.62 -10.47
CA GLY A 417 34.42 -23.90 -10.97
C GLY A 417 33.54 -24.50 -12.09
N VAL A 418 32.72 -23.69 -12.75
CA VAL A 418 31.95 -24.11 -13.91
C VAL A 418 32.86 -24.09 -15.14
N ALA A 419 32.84 -25.15 -15.94
CA ALA A 419 33.51 -25.19 -17.23
C ALA A 419 32.82 -24.22 -18.21
N VAL A 420 33.60 -23.28 -18.73
CA VAL A 420 33.20 -22.32 -19.76
C VAL A 420 33.79 -22.75 -21.09
N ASP A 421 33.11 -22.48 -22.20
CA ASP A 421 33.69 -22.66 -23.54
C ASP A 421 34.82 -21.65 -23.78
N GLU A 422 36.06 -22.10 -23.64
CA GLU A 422 37.24 -21.23 -23.73
C GLU A 422 37.38 -20.61 -25.13
N GLY A 423 37.02 -21.33 -26.19
CA GLY A 423 37.12 -20.83 -27.56
C GLY A 423 36.16 -19.66 -27.80
N MET A 424 34.94 -19.77 -27.31
CA MET A 424 33.95 -18.69 -27.34
C MET A 424 34.42 -17.47 -26.53
N ALA A 425 34.91 -17.69 -25.31
CA ALA A 425 35.42 -16.61 -24.45
C ALA A 425 36.62 -15.90 -25.08
N LYS A 426 37.62 -16.64 -25.60
CA LYS A 426 38.83 -16.08 -26.23
C LYS A 426 38.51 -15.18 -27.43
N ARG A 427 37.58 -15.59 -28.30
CA ARG A 427 37.15 -14.75 -29.44
C ARG A 427 36.48 -13.45 -28.97
N ALA A 428 35.63 -13.52 -27.94
CA ALA A 428 34.99 -12.34 -27.37
C ALA A 428 36.02 -11.40 -26.69
N ILE A 429 37.03 -11.94 -26.00
CA ILE A 429 38.14 -11.16 -25.44
C ILE A 429 38.91 -10.43 -26.56
N ALA A 430 39.20 -11.11 -27.67
CA ALA A 430 39.87 -10.51 -28.82
C ALA A 430 39.06 -9.34 -29.41
N TYR A 431 37.75 -9.51 -29.58
CA TYR A 431 36.85 -8.43 -30.00
C TYR A 431 36.93 -7.23 -29.06
N VAL A 432 36.77 -7.43 -27.74
CA VAL A 432 36.80 -6.35 -26.75
C VAL A 432 38.13 -5.60 -26.80
N ASN A 433 39.26 -6.31 -26.87
CA ASN A 433 40.58 -5.68 -26.97
C ASN A 433 40.73 -4.81 -28.23
N SER A 434 40.08 -5.18 -29.34
CA SER A 434 40.07 -4.40 -30.58
C SER A 434 39.13 -3.18 -30.54
N GLU A 435 38.04 -3.26 -29.76
CA GLU A 435 36.99 -2.25 -29.74
C GLU A 435 37.25 -1.13 -28.70
N ILE A 436 37.81 -1.46 -27.52
CA ILE A 436 38.03 -0.50 -26.43
C ILE A 436 38.85 0.74 -26.84
N PRO A 437 39.88 0.67 -27.70
CA PRO A 437 40.57 1.87 -28.17
C PRO A 437 39.66 2.94 -28.78
N ARG A 438 38.52 2.57 -29.39
CA ARG A 438 37.54 3.51 -29.95
C ARG A 438 36.72 4.26 -28.89
N HIS A 439 36.70 3.71 -27.67
CA HIS A 439 36.00 4.24 -26.50
C HIS A 439 36.93 4.97 -25.53
N MET A 440 38.19 5.23 -25.88
CA MET A 440 39.11 6.03 -25.05
C MET A 440 38.85 7.53 -25.16
N LYS A 441 37.71 7.98 -24.62
CA LYS A 441 37.26 9.39 -24.58
C LYS A 441 36.96 9.83 -23.14
N PRO A 442 37.18 11.12 -22.79
CA PRO A 442 37.01 11.63 -21.43
C PRO A 442 35.54 11.96 -21.09
N ASP A 443 34.61 11.07 -21.44
CA ASP A 443 33.18 11.18 -21.12
C ASP A 443 32.72 10.01 -20.23
N GLU A 444 31.57 10.16 -19.57
CA GLU A 444 31.07 9.23 -18.56
C GLU A 444 30.80 7.83 -19.12
N ALA A 445 30.18 7.74 -20.30
CA ALA A 445 29.81 6.47 -20.92
C ALA A 445 31.06 5.71 -21.38
N SER A 446 31.97 6.41 -22.08
CA SER A 446 33.25 5.88 -22.51
C SER A 446 34.09 5.39 -21.32
N THR A 447 34.27 6.22 -20.30
CA THR A 447 35.05 5.87 -19.09
C THR A 447 34.48 4.63 -18.39
N SER A 448 33.15 4.51 -18.32
CA SER A 448 32.46 3.35 -17.77
C SER A 448 32.73 2.07 -18.58
N TYR A 449 32.69 2.13 -19.92
CA TYR A 449 33.01 0.98 -20.78
C TYR A 449 34.45 0.49 -20.59
N ILE A 450 35.43 1.39 -20.56
CA ILE A 450 36.84 1.00 -20.46
C ILE A 450 37.13 0.36 -19.09
N LEU A 451 36.58 0.92 -18.01
CA LEU A 451 36.72 0.36 -16.65
C LEU A 451 35.97 -0.98 -16.50
N TYR A 452 34.77 -1.08 -17.05
CA TYR A 452 34.03 -2.34 -17.06
C TYR A 452 34.77 -3.43 -17.84
N ALA A 453 35.32 -3.10 -19.01
CA ALA A 453 36.15 -4.02 -19.79
C ALA A 453 37.42 -4.45 -19.04
N ALA A 454 38.15 -3.51 -18.45
CA ALA A 454 39.32 -3.81 -17.62
C ALA A 454 38.97 -4.78 -16.47
N TYR A 455 37.84 -4.55 -15.80
CA TYR A 455 37.35 -5.44 -14.76
C TYR A 455 37.03 -6.84 -15.31
N VAL A 456 36.21 -6.93 -16.35
CA VAL A 456 35.77 -8.22 -16.92
C VAL A 456 36.94 -9.04 -17.44
N LEU A 457 37.82 -8.44 -18.25
CA LEU A 457 38.94 -9.16 -18.86
C LEU A 457 39.98 -9.63 -17.84
N THR A 458 40.08 -8.98 -16.68
CA THR A 458 40.97 -9.41 -15.58
C THR A 458 40.29 -10.35 -14.58
N SER A 459 39.01 -10.68 -14.77
CA SER A 459 38.26 -11.62 -13.93
C SER A 459 38.46 -13.09 -14.33
N PHE A 460 39.04 -13.36 -15.50
CA PHE A 460 39.35 -14.72 -15.95
C PHE A 460 40.58 -15.31 -15.23
N PRO A 461 40.71 -16.65 -15.16
CA PRO A 461 41.88 -17.31 -14.58
C PRO A 461 43.19 -16.85 -15.22
N LYS A 462 44.23 -16.64 -14.40
CA LYS A 462 45.59 -16.27 -14.85
C LYS A 462 46.27 -17.37 -15.68
N THR A 463 45.74 -18.59 -15.64
CA THR A 463 46.23 -19.74 -16.42
C THR A 463 45.91 -19.62 -17.92
N TRP A 464 45.00 -18.73 -18.33
CA TRP A 464 44.74 -18.45 -19.74
C TRP A 464 45.78 -17.47 -20.30
N SER A 465 46.39 -17.82 -21.44
CA SER A 465 47.40 -17.01 -22.14
C SER A 465 46.94 -15.59 -22.45
N GLU A 466 45.67 -15.44 -22.82
CA GLU A 466 45.02 -14.19 -23.20
C GLU A 466 44.85 -13.25 -21.99
N THR A 467 44.73 -13.81 -20.78
CA THR A 467 44.60 -13.04 -19.54
C THR A 467 45.86 -12.20 -19.27
N ALA A 468 47.05 -12.71 -19.58
CA ALA A 468 48.30 -11.94 -19.38
C ALA A 468 48.33 -10.64 -20.21
N GLN A 469 47.77 -10.65 -21.42
CA GLN A 469 47.59 -9.45 -22.24
C GLN A 469 46.51 -8.54 -21.67
N SER A 470 45.39 -9.12 -21.20
CA SER A 470 44.30 -8.37 -20.56
C SER A 470 44.78 -7.54 -19.36
N PHE A 471 45.70 -8.04 -18.53
CA PHE A 471 46.25 -7.28 -17.41
C PHE A 471 47.08 -6.05 -17.86
N LYS A 472 47.83 -6.17 -18.97
CA LYS A 472 48.57 -5.03 -19.54
C LYS A 472 47.62 -3.97 -20.08
N MET A 473 46.59 -4.39 -20.83
CA MET A 473 45.57 -3.49 -21.38
C MET A 473 44.75 -2.83 -20.27
N ALA A 474 44.31 -3.61 -19.27
CA ALA A 474 43.57 -3.11 -18.11
C ALA A 474 44.33 -2.03 -17.34
N LYS A 475 45.67 -2.14 -17.24
CA LYS A 475 46.50 -1.07 -16.65
C LYS A 475 46.46 0.21 -17.48
N LEU A 476 46.66 0.12 -18.79
CA LEU A 476 46.59 1.29 -19.69
C LEU A 476 45.23 1.98 -19.59
N TRP A 477 44.16 1.19 -19.56
CA TRP A 477 42.78 1.62 -19.46
C TRP A 477 42.44 2.28 -18.11
N ALA A 478 42.85 1.64 -17.01
CA ALA A 478 42.67 2.20 -15.67
C ALA A 478 43.45 3.51 -15.49
N ASP A 479 44.70 3.57 -15.96
CA ASP A 479 45.53 4.78 -15.88
C ASP A 479 45.01 5.91 -16.80
N TYR A 480 44.39 5.59 -17.94
CA TYR A 480 43.66 6.58 -18.74
C TYR A 480 42.43 7.12 -17.99
N ALA A 481 41.65 6.23 -17.37
CA ALA A 481 40.48 6.63 -16.61
C ALA A 481 40.89 7.47 -15.37
N ASP A 482 41.98 7.12 -14.69
CA ASP A 482 42.52 7.86 -13.54
C ASP A 482 42.86 9.31 -13.88
N LYS A 483 43.54 9.53 -15.02
CA LYS A 483 43.79 10.88 -15.57
C LYS A 483 42.50 11.65 -15.84
N ASN A 484 41.41 10.95 -16.13
CA ASN A 484 40.09 11.51 -16.43
C ASN A 484 39.08 11.25 -15.30
N SER A 485 39.51 11.15 -14.04
CA SER A 485 38.66 10.66 -12.94
C SER A 485 37.39 11.48 -12.65
N ARG A 486 37.27 12.70 -13.20
CA ARG A 486 36.02 13.48 -13.18
C ARG A 486 34.90 12.87 -14.02
N ALA A 487 35.24 12.09 -15.04
CA ALA A 487 34.30 11.36 -15.88
C ALA A 487 33.88 10.00 -15.26
N MET A 488 34.45 9.60 -14.12
CA MET A 488 34.06 8.34 -13.47
C MET A 488 32.77 8.49 -12.68
N THR A 489 31.80 7.62 -12.98
CA THR A 489 30.67 7.38 -12.07
C THR A 489 31.18 6.77 -10.76
N PRO A 490 30.43 6.88 -9.64
CA PRO A 490 30.75 6.15 -8.43
C PRO A 490 30.88 4.63 -8.65
N PHE A 491 30.11 4.06 -9.58
CA PHE A 491 30.26 2.65 -9.97
C PHE A 491 31.59 2.39 -10.71
N GLY A 492 31.99 3.27 -11.63
CA GLY A 492 33.30 3.26 -12.28
C GLY A 492 34.47 3.29 -11.27
N LYS A 493 34.36 4.08 -10.20
CA LYS A 493 35.36 4.11 -9.12
C LYS A 493 35.51 2.75 -8.43
N ALA A 494 34.41 2.01 -8.25
CA ALA A 494 34.47 0.66 -7.70
C ALA A 494 35.19 -0.32 -8.64
N TYR A 495 34.95 -0.23 -9.96
CA TYR A 495 35.71 -1.00 -10.94
C TYR A 495 37.20 -0.66 -10.88
N ALA A 496 37.55 0.62 -10.84
CA ALA A 496 38.94 1.08 -10.71
C ALA A 496 39.61 0.52 -9.44
N ALA A 497 38.91 0.55 -8.30
CA ALA A 497 39.40 -0.04 -7.05
C ALA A 497 39.75 -1.53 -7.21
N TRP A 498 38.85 -2.31 -7.82
CA TRP A 498 39.08 -3.73 -8.07
C TRP A 498 40.27 -3.97 -9.01
N ILE A 499 40.34 -3.23 -10.11
CA ILE A 499 41.40 -3.38 -11.12
C ILE A 499 42.76 -3.08 -10.51
N TYR A 500 42.91 -1.94 -9.81
CA TYR A 500 44.17 -1.59 -9.16
C TYR A 500 44.58 -2.61 -8.09
N PHE A 501 43.62 -3.20 -7.37
CA PHE A 501 43.90 -4.29 -6.43
C PHE A 501 44.49 -5.51 -7.15
N ARG A 502 43.90 -5.92 -8.28
CA ARG A 502 44.40 -7.04 -9.10
C ARG A 502 45.77 -6.76 -9.73
N LEU A 503 46.06 -5.50 -10.04
CA LEU A 503 47.36 -5.01 -10.54
C LEU A 503 48.41 -4.85 -9.42
N ASN A 504 48.06 -5.15 -8.17
CA ASN A 504 48.91 -5.00 -6.99
C ASN A 504 49.28 -3.53 -6.66
N GLU A 505 48.51 -2.56 -7.16
CA GLU A 505 48.62 -1.11 -6.83
C GLU A 505 47.67 -0.78 -5.67
N LYS A 506 47.98 -1.29 -4.47
CA LYS A 506 47.08 -1.27 -3.30
C LYS A 506 46.66 0.14 -2.87
N ASP A 507 47.57 1.11 -2.91
CA ASP A 507 47.27 2.48 -2.46
C ASP A 507 46.17 3.13 -3.33
N LYS A 508 46.29 3.00 -4.66
CA LYS A 508 45.24 3.43 -5.60
C LYS A 508 43.95 2.64 -5.40
N ALA A 509 44.06 1.33 -5.22
CA ALA A 509 42.89 0.48 -5.00
C ALA A 509 42.06 0.93 -3.79
N TYR A 510 42.74 1.19 -2.67
CA TYR A 510 42.09 1.66 -1.45
C TYR A 510 41.55 3.08 -1.59
N SER A 511 42.29 3.99 -2.23
CA SER A 511 41.82 5.36 -2.52
C SER A 511 40.54 5.35 -3.35
N TYR A 512 40.48 4.55 -4.42
CA TYR A 512 39.28 4.45 -5.26
C TYR A 512 38.12 3.77 -4.55
N LEU A 513 38.37 2.79 -3.68
CA LEU A 513 37.34 2.21 -2.83
C LEU A 513 36.75 3.27 -1.90
N ASP A 514 37.58 4.09 -1.25
CA ASP A 514 37.10 5.17 -0.38
C ASP A 514 36.27 6.19 -1.16
N ARG A 515 36.69 6.56 -2.39
CA ARG A 515 35.91 7.46 -3.27
C ARG A 515 34.63 6.84 -3.84
N ALA A 516 34.55 5.52 -3.95
CA ALA A 516 33.32 4.81 -4.32
C ALA A 516 32.35 4.73 -3.13
N MET A 517 32.90 4.63 -1.92
CA MET A 517 32.15 4.70 -0.67
C MET A 517 31.70 6.13 -0.33
N ASP A 518 32.40 7.14 -0.83
CA ASP A 518 32.05 8.55 -0.67
C ASP A 518 30.63 8.84 -1.20
N GLY A 519 29.78 9.40 -0.33
CA GLY A 519 28.35 9.60 -0.60
C GLY A 519 27.42 8.49 -0.11
N SER A 520 27.92 7.43 0.54
CA SER A 520 27.06 6.48 1.25
C SER A 520 26.38 7.14 2.45
N ARG A 521 25.14 6.74 2.73
CA ARG A 521 24.36 7.11 3.91
C ARG A 521 24.07 5.87 4.72
N GLU A 522 24.12 5.99 6.04
CA GLU A 522 23.79 4.92 6.97
C GLU A 522 22.51 5.32 7.72
N ASP A 523 21.55 4.40 7.76
CA ASP A 523 20.35 4.49 8.58
C ASP A 523 20.27 3.23 9.46
N GLU A 524 19.87 3.42 10.72
CA GLU A 524 19.82 2.33 11.70
C GLU A 524 18.88 1.20 11.25
N ASP A 525 17.77 1.56 10.59
CA ASP A 525 16.80 0.61 10.08
C ASP A 525 17.23 0.12 8.69
N ALA A 526 17.36 1.00 7.70
CA ALA A 526 17.55 0.62 6.30
C ALA A 526 18.95 0.06 5.96
N GLY A 527 19.96 0.29 6.82
CA GLY A 527 21.35 -0.08 6.56
C GLY A 527 22.13 1.02 5.82
N LEU A 528 23.19 0.65 5.12
CA LEU A 528 24.07 1.58 4.39
C LEU A 528 23.76 1.53 2.90
N TYR A 529 23.59 2.69 2.27
CA TYR A 529 23.15 2.80 0.87
C TYR A 529 23.57 4.11 0.20
N TRP A 530 23.33 4.23 -1.11
CA TRP A 530 23.56 5.45 -1.88
C TRP A 530 22.25 6.00 -2.43
N THR A 531 22.17 7.32 -2.60
CA THR A 531 21.08 7.92 -3.35
C THR A 531 21.11 7.41 -4.80
N PRO A 532 19.98 7.00 -5.40
CA PRO A 532 19.94 6.60 -6.80
C PRO A 532 20.46 7.71 -7.71
N GLU A 533 21.24 7.32 -8.72
CA GLU A 533 21.77 8.28 -9.70
C GLU A 533 20.66 8.78 -10.65
N LYS A 534 20.84 9.97 -11.22
CA LYS A 534 19.86 10.70 -12.04
C LYS A 534 19.32 9.88 -13.23
N ILE A 535 20.05 8.85 -13.68
CA ILE A 535 19.74 8.03 -14.85
C ILE A 535 19.91 6.53 -14.54
N SER A 536 19.26 6.06 -13.47
CA SER A 536 19.43 4.68 -12.94
C SER A 536 18.85 3.56 -13.83
N TRP A 537 18.18 3.90 -14.94
CA TRP A 537 17.67 2.95 -15.94
C TRP A 537 18.70 2.59 -17.02
N LEU A 538 19.84 3.30 -17.08
CA LEU A 538 20.93 2.90 -17.97
C LEU A 538 21.65 1.69 -17.38
N TRP A 539 22.12 0.80 -18.26
CA TRP A 539 22.73 -0.48 -17.89
C TRP A 539 23.97 -0.35 -16.98
N TYR A 540 24.60 0.83 -16.94
CA TYR A 540 25.78 1.14 -16.14
C TYR A 540 25.47 1.93 -14.85
N ASN A 541 24.20 2.24 -14.55
CA ASN A 541 23.78 3.03 -13.38
C ASN A 541 22.74 2.30 -12.50
N ASP A 542 22.67 0.97 -12.59
CA ASP A 542 21.74 0.17 -11.80
C ASP A 542 22.10 0.20 -10.30
N THR A 543 21.22 0.75 -9.47
CA THR A 543 21.45 0.90 -8.02
C THR A 543 21.75 -0.41 -7.28
N VAL A 544 21.02 -1.49 -7.58
CA VAL A 544 21.16 -2.76 -6.83
C VAL A 544 22.40 -3.49 -7.27
N GLU A 545 22.66 -3.53 -8.58
CA GLU A 545 23.87 -4.13 -9.13
C GLU A 545 25.12 -3.42 -8.63
N LYS A 546 25.12 -2.08 -8.69
CA LYS A 546 26.19 -1.25 -8.14
C LYS A 546 26.42 -1.55 -6.66
N HIS A 547 25.35 -1.61 -5.87
CA HIS A 547 25.42 -1.91 -4.45
C HIS A 547 26.04 -3.29 -4.20
N ALA A 548 25.55 -4.31 -4.90
CA ALA A 548 26.05 -5.68 -4.83
C ALA A 548 27.53 -5.77 -5.21
N PHE A 549 27.96 -5.02 -6.24
CA PHE A 549 29.34 -4.98 -6.70
C PHE A 549 30.27 -4.23 -5.73
N ILE A 550 29.87 -3.05 -5.23
CA ILE A 550 30.64 -2.31 -4.22
C ILE A 550 30.78 -3.18 -2.96
N LEU A 551 29.73 -3.90 -2.55
CA LEU A 551 29.78 -4.84 -1.44
C LEU A 551 30.84 -5.93 -1.66
N ARG A 552 30.88 -6.56 -2.85
CA ARG A 552 31.91 -7.55 -3.19
C ARG A 552 33.31 -6.94 -3.25
N THR A 553 33.42 -5.70 -3.74
CA THR A 553 34.70 -4.97 -3.84
C THR A 553 35.24 -4.69 -2.43
N LEU A 554 34.39 -4.13 -1.56
CA LEU A 554 34.71 -3.86 -0.16
C LEU A 554 35.12 -5.14 0.55
N GLN A 555 34.36 -6.22 0.38
CA GLN A 555 34.66 -7.51 0.98
C GLN A 555 36.00 -8.09 0.50
N THR A 556 36.34 -7.91 -0.78
CA THR A 556 37.59 -8.41 -1.36
C THR A 556 38.80 -7.61 -0.87
N LEU A 557 38.70 -6.28 -0.86
CA LEU A 557 39.80 -5.38 -0.51
C LEU A 557 39.97 -5.23 1.01
N ARG A 558 38.85 -5.23 1.77
CA ARG A 558 38.77 -4.99 3.22
C ARG A 558 37.73 -5.94 3.87
N PRO A 559 37.99 -7.25 3.97
CA PRO A 559 37.01 -8.25 4.45
C PRO A 559 36.52 -8.05 5.90
N LYS A 560 37.20 -7.21 6.69
CA LYS A 560 36.85 -6.89 8.09
C LYS A 560 36.19 -5.51 8.24
N ASP A 561 35.84 -4.84 7.15
CA ASP A 561 35.20 -3.53 7.20
C ASP A 561 33.80 -3.65 7.82
N LYS A 562 33.53 -2.82 8.84
CA LYS A 562 32.26 -2.85 9.59
C LYS A 562 31.06 -2.48 8.70
N ARG A 563 31.27 -1.80 7.57
CA ARG A 563 30.21 -1.37 6.64
C ARG A 563 29.63 -2.52 5.81
N ILE A 564 30.27 -3.69 5.78
CA ILE A 564 29.76 -4.88 5.05
C ILE A 564 28.38 -5.29 5.58
N GLU A 565 28.19 -5.27 6.90
CA GLU A 565 26.92 -5.64 7.54
C GLU A 565 25.75 -4.70 7.16
N PRO A 566 25.83 -3.37 7.38
CA PRO A 566 24.73 -2.48 7.02
C PRO A 566 24.49 -2.43 5.49
N MET A 567 25.51 -2.70 4.65
CA MET A 567 25.31 -2.87 3.21
C MET A 567 24.54 -4.14 2.86
N LEU A 568 24.85 -5.27 3.52
CA LEU A 568 24.11 -6.52 3.33
C LEU A 568 22.66 -6.37 3.79
N LYS A 569 22.44 -5.69 4.93
CA LYS A 569 21.09 -5.35 5.43
C LYS A 569 20.27 -4.62 4.37
N TRP A 570 20.82 -3.56 3.77
CA TRP A 570 20.14 -2.81 2.70
C TRP A 570 19.85 -3.67 1.48
N LEU A 571 20.81 -4.49 1.04
CA LEU A 571 20.64 -5.37 -0.12
C LEU A 571 19.47 -6.34 0.08
N LEU A 572 19.33 -6.88 1.28
CA LEU A 572 18.26 -7.82 1.62
C LEU A 572 16.90 -7.13 1.78
N PHE A 573 16.87 -5.91 2.31
CA PHE A 573 15.67 -5.09 2.42
C PHE A 573 15.13 -4.63 1.07
N ASN A 574 15.99 -4.44 0.07
CA ASN A 574 15.56 -4.06 -1.28
C ASN A 574 15.14 -5.25 -2.15
N ARG A 575 14.97 -6.44 -1.54
CA ARG A 575 14.38 -7.62 -2.20
C ARG A 575 12.86 -7.50 -2.21
N LYS A 576 12.26 -7.63 -3.39
CA LYS A 576 10.82 -7.60 -3.64
C LYS A 576 10.27 -9.02 -3.70
N GLY A 577 9.57 -9.46 -2.65
CA GLY A 577 9.08 -10.83 -2.58
C GLY A 577 10.23 -11.85 -2.66
N ASN A 578 10.46 -12.43 -3.84
CA ASN A 578 11.57 -13.35 -4.09
C ASN A 578 12.68 -12.77 -4.97
N GLU A 579 12.71 -11.50 -5.35
CA GLU A 579 13.57 -11.04 -6.45
C GLU A 579 14.07 -9.60 -6.28
N TRP A 580 15.13 -9.22 -7.00
CA TRP A 580 15.56 -7.84 -7.16
C TRP A 580 15.10 -7.31 -8.52
N LYS A 581 15.08 -5.99 -8.71
CA LYS A 581 14.41 -5.29 -9.83
C LYS A 581 14.70 -5.76 -11.27
N SER A 582 15.74 -6.55 -11.50
CA SER A 582 16.08 -7.13 -12.80
C SER A 582 16.79 -8.49 -12.64
N THR A 583 16.87 -9.26 -13.72
CA THR A 583 17.67 -10.49 -13.83
C THR A 583 19.14 -10.25 -13.46
N LYS A 584 19.74 -9.17 -13.98
CA LYS A 584 21.11 -8.74 -13.69
C LYS A 584 21.32 -8.37 -12.23
N ALA A 585 20.43 -7.55 -11.66
CA ALA A 585 20.49 -7.16 -10.25
C ALA A 585 20.30 -8.37 -9.32
N THR A 586 19.41 -9.30 -9.68
CA THR A 586 19.16 -10.53 -8.93
C THR A 586 20.39 -11.43 -8.95
N ALA A 587 21.02 -11.63 -10.12
CA ALA A 587 22.25 -12.42 -10.23
C ALA A 587 23.40 -11.80 -9.40
N ALA A 588 23.64 -10.50 -9.53
CA ALA A 588 24.67 -9.78 -8.77
C ALA A 588 24.44 -9.90 -7.26
N ALA A 589 23.21 -9.68 -6.79
CA ALA A 589 22.86 -9.81 -5.37
C ALA A 589 23.09 -11.24 -4.84
N ILE A 590 22.68 -12.26 -5.62
CA ILE A 590 22.91 -13.67 -5.28
C ILE A 590 24.41 -13.95 -5.13
N TYR A 591 25.25 -13.52 -6.07
CA TYR A 591 26.69 -13.75 -5.99
C TYR A 591 27.33 -13.05 -4.80
N SER A 592 26.93 -11.80 -4.51
CA SER A 592 27.40 -11.08 -3.33
C SER A 592 27.03 -11.81 -2.03
N ILE A 593 25.78 -12.26 -1.92
CA ILE A 593 25.31 -13.00 -0.75
C ILE A 593 26.08 -14.32 -0.60
N LEU A 594 26.25 -15.09 -1.67
CA LEU A 594 26.99 -16.36 -1.64
C LEU A 594 28.47 -16.17 -1.26
N ASP A 595 29.13 -15.15 -1.80
CA ASP A 595 30.52 -14.82 -1.47
C ASP A 595 30.65 -14.41 0.02
N ILE A 596 29.67 -13.67 0.56
CA ILE A 596 29.60 -13.34 1.99
C ILE A 596 29.40 -14.57 2.85
N MET A 597 28.42 -15.42 2.51
CA MET A 597 28.14 -16.64 3.26
C MET A 597 29.36 -17.56 3.30
N LYS A 598 30.03 -17.75 2.15
CA LYS A 598 31.26 -18.55 2.07
C LYS A 598 32.38 -17.97 2.93
N ASN A 599 32.67 -16.68 2.79
CA ASN A 599 33.80 -16.07 3.49
C ASN A 599 33.58 -15.97 5.01
N ARG A 600 32.32 -15.95 5.47
CA ARG A 600 31.96 -15.99 6.89
C ARG A 600 31.87 -17.41 7.46
N GLY A 601 31.89 -18.44 6.61
CA GLY A 601 31.71 -19.84 7.02
C GLY A 601 30.25 -20.24 7.28
N ALA A 602 29.29 -19.42 6.82
CA ALA A 602 27.84 -19.67 6.94
C ALA A 602 27.33 -20.77 6.01
N LEU A 603 28.18 -21.32 5.13
CA LEU A 603 27.89 -22.52 4.34
C LEU A 603 28.32 -23.81 5.04
N ASP A 604 29.13 -23.71 6.10
CA ASP A 604 29.79 -24.86 6.72
C ASP A 604 29.38 -25.05 8.19
N LYS A 605 28.87 -24.02 8.86
CA LYS A 605 28.49 -24.05 10.29
C LYS A 605 27.03 -23.64 10.49
N PRO A 606 26.30 -24.31 11.40
CA PRO A 606 24.94 -23.93 11.73
C PRO A 606 24.86 -22.57 12.44
N ASP A 607 23.67 -21.96 12.38
CA ASP A 607 23.28 -20.83 13.22
C ASP A 607 22.32 -21.32 14.30
N ASN A 608 22.59 -20.95 15.55
CA ASN A 608 21.68 -21.19 16.67
C ASN A 608 20.89 -19.92 16.95
N TYR A 609 19.58 -20.07 17.06
CA TYR A 609 18.67 -19.00 17.43
C TYR A 609 17.98 -19.38 18.73
N SER A 610 17.93 -18.44 19.68
CA SER A 610 17.06 -18.55 20.84
C SER A 610 16.18 -17.31 20.94
N ALA A 611 14.95 -17.51 21.41
CA ALA A 611 14.02 -16.42 21.64
C ALA A 611 13.30 -16.61 22.96
N SER A 612 13.08 -15.51 23.68
CA SER A 612 12.26 -15.45 24.87
C SER A 612 11.13 -14.47 24.64
N TRP A 613 9.89 -14.94 24.68
CA TRP A 613 8.70 -14.11 24.43
C TRP A 613 7.53 -14.57 25.30
N GLY A 614 6.93 -13.64 26.06
CA GLY A 614 5.74 -13.95 26.86
C GLY A 614 5.95 -14.94 28.03
N GLY A 615 7.19 -15.17 28.43
CA GLY A 615 7.58 -16.19 29.41
C GLY A 615 7.94 -17.56 28.81
N GLU A 616 7.74 -17.73 27.50
CA GLU A 616 8.15 -18.92 26.76
C GLU A 616 9.56 -18.74 26.20
N LYS A 617 10.31 -19.85 26.12
CA LYS A 617 11.62 -19.91 25.50
C LYS A 617 11.57 -20.84 24.30
N TYR A 618 12.15 -20.39 23.21
CA TYR A 618 12.27 -21.13 21.98
C TYR A 618 13.75 -21.22 21.61
N ALA A 619 14.17 -22.36 21.09
CA ALA A 619 15.51 -22.55 20.54
C ALA A 619 15.40 -23.34 19.24
N VAL A 620 16.17 -22.93 18.25
CA VAL A 620 16.29 -23.64 16.97
C VAL A 620 17.72 -23.56 16.47
N THR A 621 18.23 -24.68 16.01
CA THR A 621 19.46 -24.74 15.24
C THR A 621 19.08 -24.82 13.77
N ALA A 622 19.58 -23.88 12.97
CA ALA A 622 19.40 -23.87 11.53
C ALA A 622 20.71 -24.29 10.88
N GLU A 623 20.76 -25.51 10.33
CA GLU A 623 21.90 -25.96 9.52
C GLU A 623 22.03 -25.12 8.25
N PRO A 624 23.23 -24.94 7.65
CA PRO A 624 23.47 -24.05 6.51
C PRO A 624 22.53 -24.19 5.31
N PHE A 625 21.91 -25.37 5.15
CA PHE A 625 21.00 -25.69 4.06
C PHE A 625 19.63 -26.15 4.52
N ASP A 626 19.30 -26.06 5.82
CA ASP A 626 18.04 -26.59 6.34
C ASP A 626 16.83 -25.88 5.72
N TRP A 627 15.96 -26.68 5.11
CA TRP A 627 14.62 -26.23 4.75
C TRP A 627 13.71 -26.39 5.98
N LEU A 628 13.43 -25.30 6.67
CA LEU A 628 12.40 -25.29 7.70
C LEU A 628 11.02 -25.36 7.02
N ALA A 629 10.32 -26.49 7.20
CA ALA A 629 9.00 -26.71 6.62
C ALA A 629 7.95 -25.70 7.12
N LYS A 630 8.18 -25.10 8.29
CA LYS A 630 7.43 -23.96 8.82
C LYS A 630 8.42 -22.86 9.22
N PRO A 631 8.15 -21.58 8.90
CA PRO A 631 8.94 -20.47 9.43
C PRO A 631 8.94 -20.52 10.96
N PHE A 632 10.00 -20.03 11.60
CA PHE A 632 10.05 -19.93 13.07
C PHE A 632 9.12 -18.82 13.52
N ARG A 633 7.83 -19.14 13.52
CA ARG A 633 6.71 -18.23 13.69
C ARG A 633 5.86 -18.72 14.84
N PHE A 634 5.73 -17.89 15.86
CA PHE A 634 4.88 -18.13 17.02
C PHE A 634 3.75 -17.12 17.02
N VAL A 635 2.53 -17.59 17.19
CA VAL A 635 1.33 -16.76 17.13
C VAL A 635 0.56 -16.90 18.44
N LYS A 636 0.20 -15.76 19.03
CA LYS A 636 -0.79 -15.65 20.10
C LYS A 636 -2.01 -14.93 19.54
N THR A 637 -3.20 -15.25 20.03
CA THR A 637 -4.45 -14.67 19.51
C THR A 637 -5.34 -14.18 20.64
N GLY A 638 -6.13 -13.14 20.37
CA GLY A 638 -7.21 -12.73 21.27
C GLY A 638 -6.73 -12.49 22.71
N LYS A 639 -7.34 -13.25 23.63
CA LYS A 639 -7.13 -13.15 25.08
C LYS A 639 -5.77 -13.67 25.55
N ASP A 640 -5.03 -14.41 24.71
CA ASP A 640 -3.71 -14.94 25.06
C ASP A 640 -2.60 -13.90 24.96
N ILE A 641 -2.93 -12.68 24.48
CA ILE A 641 -2.01 -11.56 24.31
C ILE A 641 -2.12 -10.63 25.53
N ASP A 642 -1.05 -10.53 26.31
CA ASP A 642 -0.94 -9.70 27.52
C ASP A 642 0.28 -8.76 27.47
N LYS A 643 0.37 -7.80 28.40
CA LYS A 643 1.47 -6.83 28.51
C LYS A 643 2.86 -7.46 28.51
N LYS A 644 3.02 -8.67 29.06
CA LYS A 644 4.30 -9.40 29.04
C LYS A 644 4.76 -9.79 27.62
N ASP A 645 3.85 -9.87 26.65
CA ASP A 645 4.15 -10.19 25.25
C ASP A 645 4.66 -8.98 24.46
N SER A 646 4.66 -7.79 25.08
CA SER A 646 5.11 -6.54 24.45
C SER A 646 6.58 -6.53 24.07
N GLN A 647 7.37 -7.45 24.60
CA GLN A 647 8.79 -7.57 24.28
C GLN A 647 9.17 -9.01 23.98
N ALA A 648 10.02 -9.19 22.96
CA ALA A 648 10.69 -10.43 22.67
C ALA A 648 12.20 -10.20 22.62
N VAL A 649 12.98 -11.06 23.27
CA VAL A 649 14.44 -11.05 23.18
C VAL A 649 14.84 -12.16 22.24
N VAL A 650 15.61 -11.84 21.21
CA VAL A 650 16.12 -12.79 20.23
C VAL A 650 17.63 -12.77 20.28
N GLU A 651 18.21 -13.96 20.43
CA GLU A 651 19.64 -14.19 20.40
C GLU A 651 19.98 -15.09 19.22
N LYS A 652 21.09 -14.77 18.57
CA LYS A 652 21.67 -15.55 17.49
C LYS A 652 23.13 -15.82 17.81
N GLU A 653 23.56 -17.05 17.58
CA GLU A 653 24.96 -17.45 17.57
C GLU A 653 25.28 -18.12 16.23
N GLY A 654 26.45 -17.83 15.66
CA GLY A 654 26.89 -18.42 14.41
C GLY A 654 27.15 -17.39 13.31
N PRO A 655 27.70 -17.81 12.17
CA PRO A 655 28.25 -16.91 11.15
C PRO A 655 27.23 -16.30 10.17
N GLY A 656 25.99 -16.80 10.14
CA GLY A 656 24.98 -16.35 9.20
C GLY A 656 24.37 -15.00 9.55
N PHE A 657 23.45 -14.56 8.69
CA PHE A 657 22.69 -13.34 8.86
C PHE A 657 21.19 -13.69 8.85
N GLY A 658 20.46 -13.17 9.81
CA GLY A 658 19.03 -13.45 9.99
C GLY A 658 18.24 -12.20 10.35
N PHE A 659 16.92 -12.35 10.37
CA PHE A 659 16.00 -11.28 10.76
C PHE A 659 15.01 -11.78 11.79
N ALA A 660 14.54 -10.87 12.65
CA ALA A 660 13.43 -11.16 13.54
C ALA A 660 12.44 -10.00 13.55
N SER A 661 11.15 -10.35 13.63
CA SER A 661 10.06 -9.38 13.74
C SER A 661 9.07 -9.79 14.82
N LEU A 662 8.49 -8.80 15.48
CA LEU A 662 7.39 -8.96 16.41
C LEU A 662 6.25 -8.09 15.92
N THR A 663 5.10 -8.68 15.62
CA THR A 663 3.97 -7.98 14.99
C THR A 663 2.70 -8.14 15.81
N LEU A 664 2.05 -7.05 16.19
CA LEU A 664 0.75 -7.03 16.86
C LEU A 664 -0.33 -6.50 15.90
N ILE A 665 -1.46 -7.19 15.85
CA ILE A 665 -2.67 -6.78 15.14
C ILE A 665 -3.79 -6.59 16.15
N PHE A 666 -4.41 -5.41 16.17
CA PHE A 666 -5.47 -5.07 17.11
C PHE A 666 -6.42 -4.01 16.55
N THR A 667 -7.60 -3.88 17.15
CA THR A 667 -8.52 -2.75 16.93
C THR A 667 -8.69 -1.94 18.22
N THR A 668 -9.09 -0.67 18.12
CA THR A 668 -9.35 0.20 19.27
C THR A 668 -10.39 1.28 18.94
N ASP A 669 -11.14 1.75 19.95
CA ASP A 669 -12.04 2.92 19.83
C ASP A 669 -11.30 4.25 19.98
N ARG A 670 -10.03 4.26 20.38
CA ARG A 670 -9.25 5.50 20.44
C ARG A 670 -8.84 5.91 19.02
N PRO A 671 -8.87 7.22 18.70
CA PRO A 671 -8.17 7.70 17.51
C PRO A 671 -6.74 7.18 17.57
N ALA A 672 -6.31 6.49 16.52
CA ALA A 672 -4.94 5.98 16.46
C ALA A 672 -3.97 7.17 16.56
N GLU A 673 -2.89 7.03 17.33
CA GLU A 673 -1.72 7.93 17.20
C GLU A 673 -0.92 7.46 16.00
N ALA A 674 -0.51 8.39 15.13
CA ALA A 674 0.27 8.10 13.93
C ALA A 674 1.44 7.15 14.24
N SER A 675 1.75 6.25 13.29
CA SER A 675 2.91 5.37 13.41
C SER A 675 4.16 6.22 13.68
N GLY A 676 4.93 5.87 14.72
CA GLY A 676 6.18 6.54 15.06
C GLY A 676 7.24 6.41 13.96
N PRO A 677 8.40 7.06 14.12
CA PRO A 677 9.46 7.05 13.11
C PRO A 677 9.86 5.63 12.73
N GLY A 678 9.93 5.35 11.43
CA GLY A 678 10.17 4.00 10.91
C GLY A 678 10.53 4.02 9.42
N ILE A 679 10.52 2.84 8.78
CA ILE A 679 10.87 2.72 7.35
C ILE A 679 9.79 3.39 6.46
N MET A 680 8.54 3.39 6.92
CA MET A 680 7.42 4.15 6.36
C MET A 680 6.78 5.01 7.46
N GLU A 681 6.38 6.23 7.12
CA GLU A 681 5.59 7.10 7.98
C GLU A 681 4.46 7.74 7.18
N LEU A 682 3.32 7.94 7.83
CA LEU A 682 2.14 8.58 7.25
C LEU A 682 1.57 9.60 8.23
N GLY A 683 1.57 10.87 7.83
CA GLY A 683 0.86 11.95 8.51
C GLY A 683 -0.41 12.33 7.76
N ARG A 684 -1.45 12.75 8.47
CA ARG A 684 -2.67 13.31 7.89
C ARG A 684 -3.05 14.58 8.62
N LYS A 685 -3.29 15.66 7.88
CA LYS A 685 -3.76 16.93 8.41
C LYS A 685 -4.97 17.42 7.63
N TYR A 686 -5.90 18.03 8.37
CA TYR A 686 -7.11 18.64 7.83
C TYR A 686 -6.95 20.16 7.88
N PHE A 687 -7.34 20.83 6.81
CA PHE A 687 -7.34 22.29 6.74
C PHE A 687 -8.70 22.77 6.27
N LEU A 688 -9.29 23.73 6.99
CA LEU A 688 -10.39 24.52 6.46
C LEU A 688 -9.86 25.43 5.36
N ARG A 689 -10.46 25.33 4.18
CA ARG A 689 -10.13 26.14 3.02
C ARG A 689 -11.14 27.27 2.90
N TYR A 690 -10.68 28.51 3.06
CA TYR A 690 -11.52 29.70 2.99
C TYR A 690 -10.92 30.73 2.03
N LYS A 691 -11.78 31.61 1.49
CA LYS A 691 -11.34 32.71 0.63
C LYS A 691 -10.96 33.92 1.47
N GLU A 692 -9.86 34.56 1.10
CA GLU A 692 -9.42 35.85 1.62
C GLU A 692 -9.10 36.74 0.40
N GLY A 693 -10.04 37.61 0.03
CA GLY A 693 -10.03 38.26 -1.29
C GLY A 693 -10.27 37.23 -2.40
N ASP A 694 -9.41 37.24 -3.42
CA ASP A 694 -9.46 36.28 -4.54
C ASP A 694 -8.65 35.00 -4.28
N ASP A 695 -7.81 34.99 -3.24
CA ASP A 695 -6.93 33.87 -2.92
C ASP A 695 -7.57 32.91 -1.90
N TYR A 696 -7.14 31.64 -1.98
CA TYR A 696 -7.51 30.63 -0.99
C TYR A 696 -6.44 30.49 0.08
N ARG A 697 -6.87 30.49 1.34
CA ARG A 697 -6.05 30.24 2.52
C ARG A 697 -6.46 28.93 3.21
N LEU A 698 -5.55 28.40 4.00
CA LEU A 698 -5.72 27.16 4.75
C LEU A 698 -5.56 27.44 6.24
N LYS A 699 -6.56 27.07 7.04
CA LYS A 699 -6.50 27.07 8.51
C LYS A 699 -6.46 25.61 8.99
N PRO A 700 -5.44 25.18 9.76
CA PRO A 700 -5.38 23.81 10.28
C PRO A 700 -6.54 23.55 11.23
N LEU A 701 -7.09 22.33 11.17
CA LEU A 701 -8.17 21.86 12.03
C LEU A 701 -7.64 20.92 13.12
N ALA A 702 -8.05 21.16 14.37
CA ALA A 702 -7.76 20.31 15.52
C ALA A 702 -8.83 19.22 15.73
N LEU A 703 -8.49 18.18 16.50
CA LEU A 703 -9.41 17.10 16.86
C LEU A 703 -10.70 17.64 17.48
N GLY A 704 -11.85 17.28 16.91
CA GLY A 704 -13.17 17.71 17.38
C GLY A 704 -13.56 19.13 16.97
N GLU A 705 -12.78 19.80 16.10
CA GLU A 705 -13.12 21.14 15.62
C GLU A 705 -14.44 21.14 14.82
N THR A 706 -15.09 22.28 14.82
CA THR A 706 -16.40 22.48 14.19
C THR A 706 -16.25 23.16 12.83
N VAL A 707 -16.99 22.65 11.85
CA VAL A 707 -17.11 23.22 10.50
C VAL A 707 -18.60 23.37 10.16
N LYS A 708 -18.92 24.22 9.18
CA LYS A 708 -20.29 24.45 8.72
C LYS A 708 -20.61 23.62 7.48
N VAL A 709 -21.88 23.30 7.27
CA VAL A 709 -22.35 22.78 5.98
C VAL A 709 -21.93 23.75 4.87
N GLY A 710 -21.33 23.23 3.79
CA GLY A 710 -20.80 24.03 2.69
C GLY A 710 -19.30 24.28 2.75
N ASP A 711 -18.66 24.19 3.93
CA ASP A 711 -17.22 24.37 4.09
C ASP A 711 -16.44 23.35 3.27
N GLN A 712 -15.30 23.81 2.72
CA GLN A 712 -14.36 22.97 1.99
C GLN A 712 -13.16 22.65 2.87
N LEU A 713 -12.80 21.37 2.94
CA LEU A 713 -11.61 20.89 3.61
C LEU A 713 -10.56 20.46 2.59
N GLU A 714 -9.31 20.88 2.78
CA GLU A 714 -8.15 20.28 2.12
C GLU A 714 -7.49 19.29 3.07
N ILE A 715 -7.36 18.04 2.63
CA ILE A 715 -6.71 16.97 3.36
C ILE A 715 -5.31 16.84 2.79
N GLN A 716 -4.31 16.88 3.65
CA GLN A 716 -2.91 16.69 3.28
C GLN A 716 -2.36 15.42 3.93
N LEU A 717 -2.00 14.46 3.09
CA LEU A 717 -1.38 13.20 3.47
C LEU A 717 0.13 13.31 3.25
N THR A 718 0.91 13.35 4.33
CA THR A 718 2.37 13.40 4.28
C THR A 718 2.93 11.98 4.33
N VAL A 719 3.51 11.52 3.23
CA VAL A 719 4.13 10.22 3.10
C VAL A 719 5.63 10.40 3.25
N LYS A 720 6.26 9.75 4.24
CA LYS A 720 7.73 9.68 4.36
C LYS A 720 8.21 8.25 4.27
N THR A 721 9.33 8.03 3.60
CA THR A 721 9.94 6.72 3.54
C THR A 721 11.46 6.77 3.49
N LYS A 722 12.08 5.89 4.29
CA LYS A 722 13.54 5.69 4.36
C LYS A 722 14.08 4.68 3.35
N SER A 723 13.21 4.04 2.56
CA SER A 723 13.58 3.08 1.52
C SER A 723 12.72 3.29 0.28
N GLN A 724 12.92 2.47 -0.74
CA GLN A 724 12.05 2.45 -1.92
C GLN A 724 11.09 1.28 -1.83
N PHE A 725 9.84 1.51 -2.24
CA PHE A 725 8.78 0.51 -2.22
C PHE A 725 8.05 0.45 -3.55
N GLU A 726 7.53 -0.74 -3.89
CA GLU A 726 6.66 -0.94 -5.04
C GLU A 726 5.27 -1.34 -4.61
N TYR A 727 4.29 -0.99 -5.44
CA TYR A 727 2.90 -1.35 -5.26
C TYR A 727 2.42 -1.03 -3.84
N VAL A 728 2.54 0.24 -3.47
CA VAL A 728 2.07 0.75 -2.19
C VAL A 728 0.62 1.20 -2.34
N HIS A 729 -0.22 0.74 -1.43
CA HIS A 729 -1.61 1.18 -1.34
C HIS A 729 -1.77 2.08 -0.12
N LEU A 730 -2.23 3.31 -0.34
CA LEU A 730 -2.70 4.21 0.71
C LEU A 730 -4.22 4.33 0.64
N LYS A 731 -4.90 4.08 1.76
CA LYS A 731 -6.34 4.26 1.96
C LYS A 731 -6.58 5.39 2.95
N ASP A 732 -7.41 6.36 2.60
CA ASP A 732 -7.79 7.43 3.52
C ASP A 732 -9.32 7.46 3.73
N PRO A 733 -9.84 7.04 4.90
CA PRO A 733 -11.26 7.08 5.20
C PRO A 733 -11.83 8.51 5.22
N LYS A 734 -13.04 8.69 4.67
CA LYS A 734 -13.77 9.96 4.71
C LYS A 734 -14.80 9.99 5.83
N PRO A 735 -15.02 11.11 6.54
CA PRO A 735 -16.17 11.28 7.44
C PRO A 735 -17.50 11.15 6.70
N ALA A 736 -18.50 10.55 7.34
CA ALA A 736 -19.81 10.29 6.74
C ALA A 736 -20.57 11.55 6.28
N GLY A 737 -20.46 12.67 7.02
CA GLY A 737 -21.12 13.93 6.66
C GLY A 737 -20.42 14.76 5.58
N PHE A 738 -19.53 14.16 4.79
CA PHE A 738 -18.74 14.85 3.79
C PHE A 738 -18.75 14.11 2.45
N GLU A 739 -18.69 14.87 1.37
CA GLU A 739 -18.60 14.37 0.00
C GLU A 739 -17.24 14.76 -0.61
N ALA A 740 -16.70 13.91 -1.50
CA ALA A 740 -15.48 14.24 -2.22
C ALA A 740 -15.76 15.25 -3.34
N GLU A 741 -14.85 16.22 -3.54
CA GLU A 741 -14.98 17.16 -4.66
C GLU A 741 -14.59 16.53 -6.00
N GLU A 742 -13.54 15.71 -6.01
CA GLU A 742 -13.17 14.90 -7.16
C GLU A 742 -13.89 13.55 -7.09
N LEU A 743 -14.63 13.23 -8.15
CA LEU A 743 -15.46 12.02 -8.25
C LEU A 743 -14.89 11.02 -9.25
N LYS A 744 -13.93 11.43 -10.09
CA LYS A 744 -13.36 10.57 -11.12
C LYS A 744 -12.04 9.99 -10.67
N SER A 745 -11.92 8.68 -10.84
CA SER A 745 -10.64 8.00 -10.70
C SER A 745 -9.70 8.37 -11.85
N GLY A 746 -8.39 8.39 -11.59
CA GLY A 746 -7.41 8.69 -12.62
C GLY A 746 -5.98 8.81 -12.13
N TRP A 747 -5.05 8.88 -13.08
CA TRP A 747 -3.63 9.08 -12.83
C TRP A 747 -3.31 10.54 -12.47
N LYS A 748 -2.43 10.72 -11.48
CA LYS A 748 -1.77 11.97 -11.12
C LYS A 748 -0.26 11.81 -11.28
N TRP A 749 0.39 12.79 -11.90
CA TRP A 749 1.82 12.77 -12.26
C TRP A 749 2.62 13.89 -11.58
N GLU A 750 2.18 14.31 -10.39
CA GLU A 750 2.76 15.43 -9.63
C GLU A 750 4.04 15.01 -8.88
N GLN A 751 4.20 15.37 -7.60
CA GLN A 751 5.35 14.97 -6.77
C GLN A 751 5.53 13.45 -6.68
N LEU A 752 4.42 12.71 -6.73
CA LEU A 752 4.40 11.26 -6.67
C LEU A 752 3.37 10.73 -7.67
N SER A 753 3.84 9.93 -8.62
CA SER A 753 3.00 9.26 -9.61
C SER A 753 2.11 8.24 -8.92
N ARG A 754 0.79 8.37 -9.11
CA ARG A 754 -0.20 7.51 -8.45
C ARG A 754 -1.51 7.48 -9.20
N TYR A 755 -2.26 6.39 -9.02
CA TYR A 755 -3.66 6.32 -9.41
C TYR A 755 -4.54 6.63 -8.20
N GLU A 756 -5.42 7.62 -8.33
CA GLU A 756 -6.39 7.97 -7.29
C GLU A 756 -7.76 7.40 -7.64
N GLU A 757 -8.43 6.85 -6.63
CA GLU A 757 -9.80 6.35 -6.76
C GLU A 757 -10.63 6.86 -5.58
N PRO A 758 -11.35 7.98 -5.76
CA PRO A 758 -12.31 8.44 -4.78
C PRO A 758 -13.53 7.51 -4.77
N ARG A 759 -13.86 6.95 -3.61
CA ARG A 759 -15.11 6.20 -3.34
C ARG A 759 -15.96 6.94 -2.32
N ASP A 760 -17.15 6.45 -2.00
CA ASP A 760 -18.02 7.15 -1.04
C ASP A 760 -17.43 7.22 0.38
N SER A 761 -16.89 6.11 0.88
CA SER A 761 -16.40 6.01 2.27
C SER A 761 -14.92 6.31 2.47
N LEU A 762 -14.12 6.34 1.40
CA LEU A 762 -12.67 6.51 1.45
C LEU A 762 -12.09 6.95 0.10
N THR A 763 -10.86 7.45 0.10
CA THR A 763 -10.08 7.71 -1.11
C THR A 763 -8.90 6.74 -1.15
N ASN A 764 -8.75 6.01 -2.25
CA ASN A 764 -7.63 5.12 -2.48
C ASN A 764 -6.55 5.81 -3.31
N PHE A 765 -5.30 5.52 -2.99
CA PHE A 765 -4.12 5.95 -3.73
C PHE A 765 -3.24 4.73 -3.98
N PHE A 766 -3.03 4.39 -5.25
CA PHE A 766 -2.19 3.28 -5.67
C PHE A 766 -0.90 3.84 -6.27
N MET A 767 0.23 3.43 -5.72
CA MET A 767 1.55 3.88 -6.15
C MET A 767 2.35 2.67 -6.61
N ASP A 768 2.58 2.55 -7.91
CA ASP A 768 3.41 1.48 -8.46
C ASP A 768 4.84 1.56 -7.93
N TRP A 769 5.32 2.79 -7.69
CA TRP A 769 6.64 3.08 -7.14
C TRP A 769 6.57 4.24 -6.14
N LEU A 770 7.00 3.99 -4.90
CA LEU A 770 7.20 4.97 -3.85
C LEU A 770 8.70 5.09 -3.55
N PRO A 771 9.39 6.11 -4.07
CA PRO A 771 10.82 6.29 -3.81
C PRO A 771 11.07 6.80 -2.39
N HIS A 772 12.27 6.56 -1.85
CA HIS A 772 12.76 7.21 -0.62
C HIS A 772 12.56 8.73 -0.71
N GLY A 773 11.99 9.34 0.33
CA GLY A 773 11.74 10.78 0.38
C GLY A 773 10.50 11.14 1.20
N GLU A 774 10.08 12.39 1.06
CA GLU A 774 8.87 12.96 1.67
C GLU A 774 7.98 13.56 0.57
N TYR A 775 6.70 13.20 0.57
CA TYR A 775 5.71 13.60 -0.43
C TYR A 775 4.43 14.04 0.27
N VAL A 776 3.73 15.03 -0.30
CA VAL A 776 2.45 15.49 0.24
C VAL A 776 1.36 15.30 -0.81
N LEU A 777 0.44 14.36 -0.56
CA LEU A 777 -0.74 14.13 -1.40
C LEU A 777 -1.89 14.99 -0.87
N LYS A 778 -2.66 15.59 -1.78
CA LYS A 778 -3.73 16.52 -1.42
C LYS A 778 -5.03 16.15 -2.13
N TYR A 779 -6.14 16.19 -1.40
CA TYR A 779 -7.48 16.11 -1.98
C TYR A 779 -8.48 16.89 -1.13
N ARG A 780 -9.69 17.08 -1.63
CA ARG A 780 -10.69 17.96 -1.02
C ARG A 780 -11.99 17.26 -0.72
N LEU A 781 -12.58 17.66 0.39
CA LEU A 781 -13.90 17.24 0.86
C LEU A 781 -14.79 18.47 1.09
N LYS A 782 -16.09 18.31 0.94
CA LYS A 782 -17.09 19.32 1.28
C LYS A 782 -18.00 18.81 2.38
N ALA A 783 -18.22 19.61 3.41
CA ALA A 783 -19.18 19.29 4.48
C ALA A 783 -20.61 19.41 3.95
N THR A 784 -21.43 18.37 4.13
CA THR A 784 -22.80 18.30 3.58
C THR A 784 -23.87 18.08 4.63
N THR A 785 -23.61 17.24 5.63
CA THR A 785 -24.62 16.84 6.60
C THR A 785 -24.19 17.20 8.02
N PRO A 786 -25.03 17.88 8.82
CA PRO A 786 -24.74 18.15 10.22
C PRO A 786 -24.66 16.87 11.05
N GLY A 787 -23.71 16.84 11.97
CA GLY A 787 -23.46 15.69 12.82
C GLY A 787 -22.08 15.72 13.47
N LYS A 788 -21.75 14.63 14.12
CA LYS A 788 -20.46 14.37 14.76
C LYS A 788 -19.91 13.08 14.18
N TYR A 789 -18.84 13.19 13.41
CA TYR A 789 -18.31 12.12 12.58
C TYR A 789 -16.92 11.69 13.02
N ARG A 790 -16.75 10.39 13.22
CA ARG A 790 -15.49 9.75 13.55
C ARG A 790 -14.82 9.22 12.29
N ILE A 791 -13.51 9.40 12.23
CA ILE A 791 -12.70 9.07 11.06
C ILE A 791 -11.50 8.24 11.54
N GLY A 792 -11.42 7.00 11.07
CA GLY A 792 -10.25 6.15 11.28
C GLY A 792 -8.99 6.75 10.63
N SER A 793 -7.81 6.23 10.97
CA SER A 793 -6.56 6.69 10.36
C SER A 793 -6.48 6.37 8.87
N ALA A 794 -5.72 7.19 8.13
CA ALA A 794 -5.24 6.75 6.83
C ALA A 794 -4.25 5.59 7.05
N LEU A 795 -4.24 4.62 6.14
CA LEU A 795 -3.32 3.48 6.16
C LEU A 795 -2.53 3.47 4.87
N MET A 796 -1.21 3.31 4.96
CA MET A 796 -0.32 3.05 3.84
C MET A 796 0.39 1.72 4.07
N GLN A 797 0.41 0.84 3.07
CA GLN A 797 1.03 -0.48 3.19
C GLN A 797 1.61 -0.93 1.85
N SER A 798 2.75 -1.62 1.91
CA SER A 798 3.28 -2.36 0.76
C SER A 798 2.45 -3.63 0.50
N MET A 799 1.96 -3.80 -0.72
CA MET A 799 1.11 -4.95 -1.08
C MET A 799 1.85 -6.30 -1.03
N TYR A 800 3.18 -6.29 -1.20
CA TYR A 800 4.01 -7.50 -1.27
C TYR A 800 4.92 -7.71 -0.05
N ALA A 801 4.99 -6.73 0.84
CA ALA A 801 5.71 -6.80 2.10
C ALA A 801 4.88 -6.08 3.19
N PRO A 802 3.73 -6.66 3.58
CA PRO A 802 2.74 -6.02 4.45
C PRO A 802 3.27 -5.67 5.85
N GLU A 803 4.38 -6.25 6.27
CA GLU A 803 5.15 -5.86 7.45
C GLU A 803 5.63 -4.40 7.39
N PHE A 804 5.77 -3.82 6.20
CA PHE A 804 5.99 -2.39 5.99
C PHE A 804 4.65 -1.68 5.80
N SER A 805 4.19 -1.05 6.86
CA SER A 805 3.00 -0.21 6.87
C SER A 805 3.20 0.99 7.77
N ALA A 806 2.42 2.03 7.50
CA ALA A 806 2.34 3.25 8.29
C ALA A 806 0.90 3.73 8.30
N TYR A 807 0.53 4.48 9.34
CA TYR A 807 -0.83 4.97 9.45
C TYR A 807 -0.85 6.31 10.18
N SER A 808 -1.84 7.15 9.87
CA SER A 808 -1.95 8.51 10.40
C SER A 808 -2.66 8.58 11.75
N ASP A 809 -2.87 9.79 12.25
CA ASP A 809 -3.81 10.00 13.35
C ASP A 809 -5.26 9.78 12.90
N GLY A 810 -6.11 9.29 13.80
CA GLY A 810 -7.57 9.36 13.67
C GLY A 810 -8.09 10.79 13.87
N MET A 811 -9.35 11.05 13.50
CA MET A 811 -9.95 12.38 13.63
C MET A 811 -11.43 12.28 14.02
N GLU A 812 -11.93 13.34 14.63
CA GLU A 812 -13.35 13.58 14.86
C GLU A 812 -13.66 15.01 14.39
N ILE A 813 -14.74 15.18 13.63
CA ILE A 813 -15.15 16.50 13.12
C ILE A 813 -16.64 16.68 13.42
N LYS A 814 -16.99 17.88 13.90
CA LYS A 814 -18.38 18.29 14.09
C LYS A 814 -18.81 19.17 12.92
N VAL A 815 -19.91 18.82 12.27
CA VAL A 815 -20.55 19.64 11.23
C VAL A 815 -21.81 20.26 11.81
N ILE A 816 -21.96 21.57 11.70
CA ILE A 816 -23.16 22.32 12.13
C ILE A 816 -23.89 22.94 10.94
N GLU A 817 -25.18 23.23 11.12
CA GLU A 817 -25.92 24.09 10.19
C GLU A 817 -25.39 25.54 10.27
N GLU A 818 -25.65 26.31 9.22
CA GLU A 818 -25.05 27.62 8.99
C GLU A 818 -25.43 28.68 10.03
#